data_AF-A0AA40ANX4-F1
#
_entry.id   AF-A0AA40ANX4-F1
#
_cell.length_a   1.000
_cell.length_b   1.000
_cell.length_c   1.000
_cell.angle_alpha   90.00
_cell.angle_beta   90.00
_cell.angle_gamma   90.00
#
_symmetry.space_group_name_H-M   'P 1'
#
loop_
_entity.id
_entity.type
_entity.pdbx_description
1 polymer ?
#
loop_
_entity_poly.entity_id
_entity_poly.type
_entity_poly.pdbx_seq_one_letter_code
_entity_poly.pdbx_strand_id
1 'polypeptide(L)'
;MAPPQEAVGALAAGLQQSLTKAFGSKSSPYDRVGVLVLCWAEDDFPISCRAEALKVANILESGYCYEVETFLIPVQNSRASQNALEAAVVGFKQRYDMDGEANLMIVYYSGHADPDEHRGKAVWTARRAGEPRVDWFQVQPMLFRCRCDVLLVLDCCHASLATKGRDEGRLEVIAATDDAGWTPRPGPQSFTHFLVEILQGALQENKAVRVLEVQKLLNERACRNPFYINMRDDPKSSILLSPLPDRETSTDSRAPTIPDPLASLTFTVSLGETLSLTAIREIGDWLKNTAPSLIMRVNVDRVVDLSAGIQEFAFGRDASGVEGRLIDSCDDNDRSSFLSLVKGLALDVGEARARMTATDVSTADADDQQPARVAAEAWSKLDDRVNRVFRALLCLISGHSSFQEPDQLKALLSNETAGRAGLVKPLQLSLVAINPDTLPRPSPTSCSVRFDRLCSDGDVYVTGWHENGERLIVELVPGNELESDLWRTQTLLSQPIPESLRIAQCVGVITEPTTRRRGLVFSPGCSFQSAARLVDVFGEDAATPPLEHRFRIAYELALSLQAIHLVRWVHKGVRASNVLILRGNDGSLEPYLLGFRMSREGVEGIASLMLPEYRAEHLIYLPGSRWGNPREKFTYQHDVYAMGILLLEIGLWASWRTIDPRLKRPRITYDTVRSHLAEICRGYLTEAMGTRYATVVAHCLDDWDGGQGKAKTRMDYEKEVVSVLQELWAALSCSPQLPCGAFPHLNS
;
A
#
# COMPACT_ATOMS: atom_id res chain seq x y z
N MET A 1 29.82 -18.46 -2.70
CA MET A 1 28.71 -17.67 -3.28
C MET A 1 27.43 -18.29 -2.77
N ALA A 2 26.74 -17.62 -1.84
CA ALA A 2 25.42 -18.08 -1.38
C ALA A 2 24.39 -17.93 -2.53
N PRO A 3 23.39 -18.81 -2.63
CA PRO A 3 22.42 -18.78 -3.72
C PRO A 3 21.52 -17.53 -3.67
N PRO A 4 20.91 -17.09 -4.80
CA PRO A 4 20.05 -15.91 -4.90
C PRO A 4 18.82 -15.91 -3.95
N GLN A 5 18.47 -17.08 -3.39
CA GLN A 5 17.34 -17.33 -2.49
C GLN A 5 17.48 -16.69 -1.10
N GLU A 6 18.69 -16.66 -0.51
CA GLU A 6 18.92 -15.95 0.76
C GLU A 6 18.75 -14.43 0.57
N ALA A 7 18.97 -13.92 -0.64
CA ALA A 7 18.94 -12.48 -0.90
C ALA A 7 17.51 -11.93 -0.77
N VAL A 8 16.53 -12.29 -1.60
CA VAL A 8 15.24 -11.55 -1.66
C VAL A 8 14.39 -11.66 -0.38
N GLY A 9 14.31 -12.84 0.24
CA GLY A 9 13.60 -13.03 1.51
C GLY A 9 14.27 -12.34 2.69
N ALA A 10 15.60 -12.47 2.82
CA ALA A 10 16.36 -11.75 3.85
C ALA A 10 16.44 -10.24 3.57
N LEU A 11 16.28 -9.84 2.31
CA LEU A 11 16.21 -8.45 1.87
C LEU A 11 14.87 -7.81 2.23
N ALA A 12 13.75 -8.50 1.98
CA ALA A 12 12.43 -8.05 2.39
C ALA A 12 12.33 -8.03 3.92
N ALA A 13 12.78 -9.08 4.60
CA ALA A 13 12.84 -9.14 6.05
C ALA A 13 13.81 -8.08 6.61
N GLY A 14 14.95 -7.85 5.95
CA GLY A 14 15.94 -6.84 6.32
C GLY A 14 15.41 -5.42 6.13
N LEU A 15 14.68 -5.15 5.04
CA LEU A 15 13.98 -3.90 4.80
C LEU A 15 12.89 -3.70 5.86
N GLN A 16 12.02 -4.69 6.09
CA GLN A 16 10.97 -4.63 7.10
C GLN A 16 11.56 -4.41 8.50
N GLN A 17 12.63 -5.12 8.86
CA GLN A 17 13.29 -4.98 10.16
C GLN A 17 13.93 -3.60 10.29
N SER A 18 14.56 -3.09 9.23
CA SER A 18 15.16 -1.76 9.20
C SER A 18 14.12 -0.64 9.34
N LEU A 19 12.98 -0.78 8.64
CA LEU A 19 11.85 0.15 8.73
C LEU A 19 11.14 0.02 10.10
N THR A 20 10.98 -1.19 10.63
CA THR A 20 10.39 -1.40 11.96
C THR A 20 11.25 -0.78 13.06
N LYS A 21 12.59 -0.82 12.94
CA LYS A 21 13.47 -0.08 13.86
C LYS A 21 13.35 1.44 13.71
N ALA A 22 13.17 1.93 12.48
CA ALA A 22 13.08 3.37 12.22
C ALA A 22 11.73 3.99 12.59
N PHE A 23 10.63 3.24 12.42
CA PHE A 23 9.25 3.72 12.62
C PHE A 23 8.57 3.12 13.85
N GLY A 24 9.05 1.98 14.37
CA GLY A 24 8.38 1.21 15.41
C GLY A 24 8.44 1.79 16.82
N SER A 25 9.19 2.86 17.05
CA SER A 25 9.12 3.59 18.31
C SER A 25 9.16 5.10 18.08
N LYS A 26 8.02 5.76 18.28
CA LYS A 26 7.98 7.20 18.60
C LYS A 26 8.48 7.48 20.04
N SER A 27 9.24 6.56 20.65
CA SER A 27 10.05 6.85 21.84
C SER A 27 11.39 7.43 21.38
N SER A 28 11.96 8.34 22.16
CA SER A 28 13.33 8.80 22.00
C SER A 28 14.27 7.63 21.69
N PRO A 29 15.16 7.75 20.68
CA PRO A 29 16.19 6.74 20.42
C PRO A 29 17.27 6.74 21.51
N TYR A 30 17.19 7.68 22.44
CA TYR A 30 18.12 7.86 23.54
C TYR A 30 17.50 7.46 24.87
N ASP A 31 18.29 6.75 25.67
CA ASP A 31 17.97 6.38 27.05
C ASP A 31 18.06 7.60 27.97
N ARG A 32 19.05 8.48 27.72
CA ARG A 32 19.24 9.74 28.42
C ARG A 32 19.70 10.83 27.46
N VAL A 33 19.19 12.04 27.71
CA VAL A 33 19.60 13.24 26.98
C VAL A 33 20.05 14.28 27.99
N GLY A 34 21.33 14.65 27.91
CA GLY A 34 21.92 15.72 28.69
C GLY A 34 21.99 17.00 27.87
N VAL A 35 21.70 18.14 28.50
CA VAL A 35 21.85 19.45 27.87
C VAL A 35 22.76 20.32 28.74
N LEU A 36 23.88 20.79 28.19
CA LEU A 36 24.75 21.77 28.82
C LEU A 36 24.53 23.14 28.17
N VAL A 37 23.88 24.04 28.90
CA VAL A 37 23.60 25.41 28.49
C VAL A 37 24.72 26.32 29.02
N LEU A 38 25.53 26.85 28.10
CA LEU A 38 26.68 27.71 28.37
C LEU A 38 26.35 29.17 28.06
N CYS A 39 26.52 30.03 29.05
CA CYS A 39 26.51 31.49 28.86
C CYS A 39 27.42 32.17 29.88
N TRP A 40 27.80 33.42 29.64
CA TRP A 40 28.61 34.17 30.60
C TRP A 40 27.82 34.58 31.84
N ALA A 41 28.46 34.63 33.00
CA ALA A 41 27.84 35.09 34.24
C ALA A 41 27.38 36.55 34.15
N GLU A 42 28.13 37.37 33.42
CA GLU A 42 27.78 38.74 33.04
C GLU A 42 28.14 38.95 31.56
N ASP A 43 27.27 39.65 30.83
CA ASP A 43 27.46 40.03 29.42
C ASP A 43 27.14 41.53 29.21
N ASP A 44 27.51 42.08 28.06
CA ASP A 44 27.28 43.49 27.70
C ASP A 44 26.09 43.70 26.74
N PHE A 45 25.18 42.72 26.62
CA PHE A 45 23.98 42.85 25.79
C PHE A 45 22.84 43.58 26.53
N PRO A 46 22.04 44.42 25.84
CA PRO A 46 20.87 45.08 26.45
C PRO A 46 19.80 44.10 26.95
N ILE A 47 19.62 42.99 26.23
CA ILE A 47 18.89 41.81 26.70
C ILE A 47 19.95 40.74 26.88
N SER A 48 20.16 40.29 28.11
CA SER A 48 21.22 39.33 28.42
C SER A 48 21.00 38.02 27.67
N CYS A 49 22.08 37.45 27.12
CA CYS A 49 22.09 36.12 26.52
C CYS A 49 21.55 35.05 27.49
N ARG A 50 21.74 35.26 28.79
CA ARG A 50 21.19 34.40 29.84
C ARG A 50 19.66 34.26 29.75
N ALA A 51 18.95 35.34 29.40
CA ALA A 51 17.49 35.30 29.32
C ALA A 51 17.00 34.43 28.16
N GLU A 52 17.74 34.39 27.05
CA GLU A 52 17.43 33.51 25.91
C GLU A 52 17.87 32.06 26.16
N ALA A 53 19.05 31.88 26.75
CA ALA A 53 19.55 30.58 27.17
C ALA A 53 18.57 29.87 28.13
N LEU A 54 17.92 30.60 29.04
CA LEU A 54 16.88 30.07 29.92
C LEU A 54 15.62 29.63 29.17
N LYS A 55 15.27 30.23 28.02
CA LYS A 55 14.14 29.77 27.20
C LYS A 55 14.45 28.41 26.57
N VAL A 56 15.68 28.22 26.09
CA VAL A 56 16.17 26.93 25.55
C VAL A 56 16.25 25.88 26.65
N ALA A 57 16.75 26.26 27.83
CA ALA A 57 16.76 25.37 29.00
C ALA A 57 15.34 24.90 29.35
N ASN A 58 14.39 25.83 29.49
CA ASN A 58 13.02 25.52 29.89
C ASN A 58 12.30 24.61 28.89
N ILE A 59 12.44 24.85 27.58
CA ILE A 59 11.76 24.01 26.59
C ILE A 59 12.35 22.60 26.54
N LEU A 60 13.67 22.46 26.65
CA LEU A 60 14.33 21.15 26.64
C LEU A 60 14.08 20.37 27.95
N GLU A 61 14.03 21.06 29.08
CA GLU A 61 13.72 20.45 30.37
C GLU A 61 12.24 20.09 30.50
N SER A 62 11.33 21.06 30.36
CA SER A 62 9.90 20.87 30.62
C SER A 62 9.13 20.29 29.42
N GLY A 63 9.58 20.57 28.19
CA GLY A 63 8.89 20.12 26.98
C GLY A 63 9.39 18.78 26.48
N TYR A 64 10.71 18.56 26.53
CA TYR A 64 11.35 17.32 26.05
C TYR A 64 11.78 16.37 27.19
N CYS A 65 11.62 16.77 28.45
CA CYS A 65 12.00 15.97 29.63
C CYS A 65 13.50 15.63 29.67
N TYR A 66 14.37 16.53 29.20
CA TYR A 66 15.82 16.33 29.20
C TYR A 66 16.49 16.79 30.50
N GLU A 67 17.65 16.22 30.82
CA GLU A 67 18.47 16.61 31.97
C GLU A 67 19.28 17.87 31.62
N VAL A 68 18.82 19.04 32.05
CA VAL A 68 19.44 20.33 31.70
C VAL A 68 20.34 20.86 32.82
N GLU A 69 21.59 21.19 32.48
CA GLU A 69 22.54 21.89 33.34
C GLU A 69 22.89 23.24 32.72
N THR A 70 22.69 24.33 33.47
CA THR A 70 23.13 25.67 33.06
C THR A 70 24.43 26.03 33.76
N PHE A 71 25.49 26.27 32.99
CA PHE A 71 26.79 26.68 33.51
C PHE A 71 27.10 28.12 33.12
N LEU A 72 27.33 28.96 34.13
CA LEU A 72 27.70 30.36 33.97
C LEU A 72 29.23 30.49 33.95
N ILE A 73 29.79 30.88 32.80
CA ILE A 73 31.23 31.10 32.66
C ILE A 73 31.61 32.31 33.53
N PRO A 74 32.50 32.15 34.52
CA PRO A 74 32.81 33.22 35.45
C PRO A 74 33.56 34.35 34.75
N VAL A 75 33.21 35.61 35.06
CA VAL A 75 33.89 36.79 34.54
C VAL A 75 35.09 37.13 35.44
N GLN A 76 36.14 36.33 35.35
CA GLN A 76 37.40 36.51 36.07
C GLN A 76 38.53 36.86 35.08
N ASN A 77 39.78 36.44 35.35
CA ASN A 77 40.82 36.46 34.32
C ASN A 77 40.61 35.30 33.33
N SER A 78 41.09 35.47 32.09
CA SER A 78 40.90 34.52 30.99
C SER A 78 41.28 33.08 31.35
N ARG A 79 42.35 32.88 32.13
CA ARG A 79 42.82 31.54 32.54
C ARG A 79 41.88 30.87 33.55
N ALA A 80 41.36 31.61 34.52
CA ALA A 80 40.39 31.08 35.48
C ALA A 80 39.06 30.72 34.78
N SER A 81 38.59 31.58 33.87
CA SER A 81 37.40 31.33 33.05
C SER A 81 37.58 30.11 32.14
N GLN A 82 38.75 29.95 31.51
CA GLN A 82 39.10 28.78 30.69
C GLN A 82 39.06 27.48 31.50
N ASN A 83 39.77 27.45 32.64
CA ASN A 83 39.80 26.27 33.51
C ASN A 83 38.40 25.87 34.01
N ALA A 84 37.56 26.86 34.33
CA ALA A 84 36.19 26.62 34.77
C ALA A 84 35.32 26.03 33.65
N LEU A 85 35.43 26.56 32.42
CA LEU A 85 34.72 26.03 31.25
C LEU A 85 35.17 24.60 30.93
N GLU A 86 36.47 24.35 30.92
CA GLU A 86 37.03 23.01 30.68
C GLU A 86 36.53 22.01 31.72
N ALA A 87 36.56 22.37 33.01
CA ALA A 87 36.05 21.50 34.07
C ALA A 87 34.57 21.16 33.90
N ALA A 88 33.73 22.14 33.51
CA ALA A 88 32.31 21.93 33.27
C ALA A 88 32.07 20.96 32.10
N VAL A 89 32.74 21.16 30.97
CA VAL A 89 32.58 20.29 29.78
C VAL A 89 33.11 18.88 30.05
N VAL A 90 34.23 18.74 30.75
CA VAL A 90 34.78 17.43 31.13
C VAL A 90 33.83 16.70 32.08
N GLY A 91 33.31 17.38 33.11
CA GLY A 91 32.35 16.78 34.04
C GLY A 91 31.03 16.40 33.38
N PHE A 92 30.57 17.18 32.41
CA PHE A 92 29.41 16.85 31.59
C PHE A 92 29.67 15.61 30.71
N LYS A 93 30.80 15.56 29.98
CA LYS A 93 31.20 14.41 29.17
C LYS A 93 31.27 13.12 30.00
N GLN A 94 31.88 13.15 31.18
CA GLN A 94 31.99 11.98 32.07
C GLN A 94 30.64 11.38 32.48
N ARG A 95 29.56 12.16 32.47
CA ARG A 95 28.22 11.69 32.88
C ARG A 95 27.43 11.02 31.76
N TYR A 96 27.68 11.40 30.50
CA TYR A 96 26.85 10.98 29.36
C TYR A 96 27.62 10.13 28.34
N ASP A 97 28.94 10.23 28.26
CA ASP A 97 29.76 9.41 27.35
C ASP A 97 30.12 8.06 28.00
N MET A 98 29.09 7.24 28.24
CA MET A 98 29.18 5.95 28.94
C MET A 98 28.99 4.77 27.98
N ASP A 99 29.61 3.63 28.29
CA ASP A 99 29.49 2.41 27.47
C ASP A 99 28.16 1.68 27.74
N GLY A 100 27.45 1.33 26.65
CA GLY A 100 26.24 0.51 26.70
C GLY A 100 24.92 1.28 26.79
N GLU A 101 24.94 2.61 26.88
CA GLU A 101 23.74 3.47 26.85
C GLU A 101 23.67 4.27 25.55
N ALA A 102 22.47 4.41 24.98
CA ALA A 102 22.24 5.30 23.85
C ALA A 102 22.00 6.72 24.39
N ASN A 103 23.08 7.50 24.59
CA ASN A 103 22.99 8.85 25.13
C ASN A 103 23.12 9.93 24.04
N LEU A 104 22.46 11.06 24.24
CA LEU A 104 22.65 12.30 23.47
C LEU A 104 23.17 13.41 24.37
N MET A 105 24.26 14.05 23.95
CA MET A 105 24.81 15.26 24.56
C MET A 105 24.48 16.47 23.70
N ILE A 106 23.72 17.42 24.24
CA ILE A 106 23.45 18.70 23.61
C ILE A 106 24.28 19.77 24.32
N VAL A 107 25.10 20.53 23.59
CA VAL A 107 25.80 21.70 24.13
C VAL A 107 25.29 22.93 23.41
N TYR A 108 24.67 23.82 24.17
CA TYR A 108 24.17 25.09 23.68
C TYR A 108 25.06 26.23 24.19
N TYR A 109 25.46 27.14 23.31
CA TYR A 109 26.17 28.37 23.70
C TYR A 109 25.51 29.59 23.08
N SER A 110 25.37 30.66 23.87
CA SER A 110 24.98 31.99 23.40
C SER A 110 25.91 33.06 23.95
N GLY A 111 26.44 33.92 23.08
CA GLY A 111 27.33 35.01 23.47
C GLY A 111 28.21 35.56 22.34
N HIS A 112 29.20 36.39 22.70
CA HIS A 112 30.16 36.90 21.73
C HIS A 112 31.21 35.87 21.36
N ALA A 113 31.56 35.84 20.08
CA ALA A 113 32.64 35.02 19.57
C ALA A 113 33.39 35.75 18.46
N ASP A 114 34.72 35.77 18.60
CA ASP A 114 35.66 36.44 17.70
C ASP A 114 36.67 35.43 17.15
N PRO A 115 37.18 35.62 15.92
CA PRO A 115 38.34 34.88 15.45
C PRO A 115 39.59 35.31 16.22
N ASP A 116 40.41 34.34 16.64
CA ASP A 116 41.74 34.60 17.18
C ASP A 116 42.64 35.33 16.15
N GLU A 117 43.40 36.33 16.61
CA GLU A 117 44.26 37.21 15.80
C GLU A 117 45.40 36.44 15.10
N HIS A 118 45.82 35.29 15.62
CA HIS A 118 46.97 34.55 15.09
C HIS A 118 46.61 33.29 14.31
N ARG A 119 45.44 32.66 14.57
CA ARG A 119 45.10 31.34 13.98
C ARG A 119 43.70 31.23 13.37
N GLY A 120 42.86 32.27 13.45
CA GLY A 120 41.50 32.26 12.90
C GLY A 120 40.61 31.17 13.50
N LYS A 121 40.77 30.94 14.81
CA LYS A 121 40.06 29.95 15.64
C LYS A 121 38.98 30.64 16.49
N ALA A 122 37.96 29.89 16.90
CA ALA A 122 36.85 30.44 17.69
C ALA A 122 37.28 30.76 19.13
N VAL A 123 37.19 32.04 19.51
CA VAL A 123 37.40 32.53 20.88
C VAL A 123 36.09 33.13 21.38
N TRP A 124 35.61 32.70 22.54
CA TRP A 124 34.41 33.27 23.16
C TRP A 124 34.80 34.37 24.14
N THR A 125 34.02 35.45 24.17
CA THR A 125 34.33 36.64 24.96
C THR A 125 33.12 37.06 25.81
N ALA A 126 33.37 37.53 27.03
CA ALA A 126 32.29 38.00 27.92
C ALA A 126 31.68 39.32 27.44
N ARG A 127 32.50 40.15 26.79
CA ARG A 127 32.17 41.50 26.33
C ARG A 127 32.78 41.72 24.95
N ARG A 128 32.23 42.66 24.18
CA ARG A 128 32.68 42.96 22.80
C ARG A 128 34.16 43.36 22.69
N ALA A 129 34.75 43.85 23.77
CA ALA A 129 36.18 44.17 23.84
C ALA A 129 36.73 43.87 25.25
N GLY A 130 37.96 43.32 25.30
CA GLY A 130 38.71 43.09 26.54
C GLY A 130 38.71 41.63 27.02
N GLU A 131 39.13 41.44 28.27
CA GLU A 131 39.10 40.17 29.00
C GLU A 131 37.82 40.03 29.85
N PRO A 132 37.40 38.81 30.23
CA PRO A 132 38.02 37.51 29.91
C PRO A 132 37.64 36.93 28.54
N ARG A 133 38.56 36.15 27.99
CA ARG A 133 38.40 35.39 26.75
C ARG A 133 38.67 33.91 27.02
N VAL A 134 37.89 33.03 26.39
CA VAL A 134 38.09 31.57 26.47
C VAL A 134 38.27 30.99 25.08
N ASP A 135 39.23 30.09 24.95
CA ASP A 135 39.59 29.44 23.70
C ASP A 135 38.74 28.17 23.53
N TRP A 136 37.63 28.28 22.80
CA TRP A 136 36.73 27.16 22.52
C TRP A 136 37.44 26.07 21.71
N PHE A 137 38.44 26.43 20.90
CA PHE A 137 39.21 25.47 20.12
C PHE A 137 39.96 24.47 21.00
N GLN A 138 40.30 24.82 22.24
CA GLN A 138 40.92 23.89 23.20
C GLN A 138 39.91 22.90 23.78
N VAL A 139 38.63 23.30 23.85
CA VAL A 139 37.56 22.52 24.49
C VAL A 139 36.86 21.60 23.48
N GLN A 140 36.59 22.09 22.26
CA GLN A 140 35.85 21.38 21.21
C GLN A 140 36.35 19.95 20.89
N PRO A 141 37.67 19.62 20.84
CA PRO A 141 38.11 18.31 20.39
C PRO A 141 37.71 17.19 21.36
N MET A 142 37.45 17.53 22.62
CA MET A 142 36.97 16.59 23.64
C MET A 142 35.56 16.07 23.33
N LEU A 143 34.75 16.87 22.62
CA LEU A 143 33.38 16.52 22.22
C LEU A 143 33.33 15.79 20.88
N PHE A 144 34.32 16.01 20.00
CA PHE A 144 34.39 15.35 18.69
C PHE A 144 34.68 13.84 18.81
N ARG A 145 35.37 13.45 19.89
CA ARG A 145 35.78 12.06 20.17
C ARG A 145 34.89 11.39 21.23
N CYS A 146 33.59 11.58 21.15
CA CYS A 146 32.61 10.88 22.01
C CYS A 146 32.07 9.62 21.31
N ARG A 147 31.65 8.62 22.10
CA ARG A 147 30.95 7.42 21.63
C ARG A 147 29.44 7.64 21.54
N CYS A 148 28.91 8.53 22.37
CA CYS A 148 27.53 9.01 22.31
C CYS A 148 27.32 10.02 21.17
N ASP A 149 26.06 10.28 20.83
CA ASP A 149 25.70 11.31 19.85
C ASP A 149 25.88 12.70 20.48
N VAL A 150 26.40 13.66 19.70
CA VAL A 150 26.64 15.03 20.16
C VAL A 150 25.94 16.01 19.22
N LEU A 151 25.22 16.98 19.79
CA LEU A 151 24.64 18.11 19.08
C LEU A 151 25.20 19.42 19.65
N LEU A 152 25.87 20.21 18.82
CA LEU A 152 26.33 21.55 19.17
C LEU A 152 25.37 22.59 18.58
N VAL A 153 24.82 23.45 19.44
CA VAL A 153 23.92 24.55 19.07
C VAL A 153 24.59 25.87 19.45
N LEU A 154 25.04 26.65 18.46
CA LEU A 154 25.88 27.83 18.70
C LEU A 154 25.19 29.11 18.21
N ASP A 155 24.73 29.94 19.15
CA ASP A 155 24.22 31.30 18.88
C ASP A 155 25.29 32.35 19.18
N CYS A 156 26.31 32.40 18.32
CA CYS A 156 27.40 33.36 18.43
C CYS A 156 27.95 33.75 17.04
N CYS A 157 28.66 34.88 16.97
CA CYS A 157 29.31 35.31 15.72
C CYS A 157 30.46 34.36 15.34
N HIS A 158 30.70 34.15 14.05
CA HIS A 158 31.77 33.23 13.58
C HIS A 158 31.64 31.78 14.12
N ALA A 159 30.43 31.34 14.47
CA ALA A 159 30.18 30.05 15.10
C ALA A 159 30.68 28.83 14.28
N SER A 160 30.73 28.93 12.95
CA SER A 160 31.28 27.87 12.08
C SER A 160 32.80 27.68 12.21
N LEU A 161 33.55 28.65 12.76
CA LEU A 161 34.98 28.47 13.08
C LEU A 161 35.20 27.39 14.16
N ALA A 162 34.17 27.09 14.96
CA ALA A 162 34.17 26.01 15.93
C ALA A 162 34.23 24.60 15.29
N THR A 163 34.16 24.49 13.95
CA THR A 163 34.23 23.20 13.24
C THR A 163 35.55 22.99 12.50
N LYS A 164 36.57 23.84 12.73
CA LYS A 164 37.91 23.69 12.14
C LYS A 164 38.73 22.62 12.88
N GLY A 165 39.32 21.65 12.16
CA GLY A 165 40.11 20.53 12.72
C GLY A 165 39.37 19.19 12.71
N ARG A 166 38.97 18.74 11.51
CA ARG A 166 38.03 17.63 11.26
C ARG A 166 38.63 16.26 11.61
N ASP A 167 38.00 15.55 12.54
CA ASP A 167 38.08 14.10 12.70
C ASP A 167 36.64 13.53 12.51
N GLU A 168 36.50 12.31 11.98
CA GLU A 168 35.21 11.59 11.85
C GLU A 168 34.63 11.26 13.25
N GLY A 169 33.32 11.40 13.45
CA GLY A 169 32.68 11.22 14.77
C GLY A 169 31.16 11.09 14.73
N ARG A 170 30.46 11.25 15.88
CA ARG A 170 28.97 11.20 15.98
C ARG A 170 28.36 12.56 16.30
N LEU A 171 28.72 13.57 15.52
CA LEU A 171 28.49 14.98 15.84
C LEU A 171 27.66 15.71 14.77
N GLU A 172 26.69 16.50 15.20
CA GLU A 172 26.04 17.54 14.40
C GLU A 172 26.25 18.92 14.99
N VAL A 173 26.40 19.94 14.14
CA VAL A 173 26.51 21.33 14.57
C VAL A 173 25.47 22.16 13.83
N ILE A 174 24.72 22.96 14.58
CA ILE A 174 23.88 24.03 14.06
C ILE A 174 24.33 25.36 14.67
N ALA A 175 24.55 26.34 13.81
CA ALA A 175 25.14 27.61 14.17
C ALA A 175 24.35 28.78 13.55
N ALA A 176 24.27 29.89 14.27
CA ALA A 176 23.48 31.05 13.85
C ALA A 176 24.05 31.78 12.61
N THR A 177 25.36 31.68 12.34
CA THR A 177 26.00 32.25 11.14
C THR A 177 27.17 31.40 10.63
N ASP A 178 27.57 31.67 9.39
CA ASP A 178 28.80 31.18 8.74
C ASP A 178 30.06 31.98 9.14
N ASP A 179 31.20 31.68 8.48
CA ASP A 179 32.58 32.02 8.88
C ASP A 179 32.89 33.53 8.97
N ALA A 180 31.98 34.41 8.51
CA ALA A 180 32.15 35.86 8.50
C ALA A 180 30.88 36.64 8.91
N GLY A 181 29.88 35.96 9.48
CA GLY A 181 28.58 36.54 9.81
C GLY A 181 28.49 37.14 11.21
N TRP A 182 27.71 38.22 11.33
CA TRP A 182 27.25 38.77 12.60
C TRP A 182 25.84 38.28 12.90
N THR A 183 25.56 37.81 14.12
CA THR A 183 24.21 37.43 14.55
C THR A 183 23.39 38.67 14.95
N PRO A 184 22.05 38.65 14.77
CA PRO A 184 21.17 39.58 15.44
C PRO A 184 21.37 39.53 16.97
N ARG A 185 21.16 40.64 17.65
CA ARG A 185 21.21 40.68 19.12
C ARG A 185 20.08 39.83 19.72
N PRO A 186 20.23 39.35 20.97
CA PRO A 186 19.14 38.72 21.71
C PRO A 186 17.82 39.50 21.61
N GLY A 187 16.73 38.82 21.28
CA GLY A 187 15.43 39.42 21.01
C GLY A 187 14.55 38.63 20.01
N PRO A 188 13.42 39.20 19.55
CA PRO A 188 12.44 38.52 18.69
C PRO A 188 12.92 38.13 17.28
N GLN A 189 14.15 38.47 16.92
CA GLN A 189 14.76 38.11 15.63
C GLN A 189 16.06 37.33 15.82
N SER A 190 16.35 36.89 17.05
CA SER A 190 17.54 36.07 17.33
C SER A 190 17.36 34.64 16.81
N PHE A 191 18.48 33.98 16.56
CA PHE A 191 18.49 32.56 16.21
C PHE A 191 17.83 31.73 17.33
N THR A 192 18.15 32.04 18.59
CA THR A 192 17.56 31.36 19.74
C THR A 192 16.05 31.50 19.81
N HIS A 193 15.49 32.67 19.47
CA HIS A 193 14.04 32.86 19.46
C HIS A 193 13.35 31.93 18.46
N PHE A 194 13.81 31.91 17.21
CA PHE A 194 13.25 31.02 16.18
C PHE A 194 13.45 29.54 16.50
N LEU A 195 14.60 29.18 17.08
CA LEU A 195 14.86 27.81 17.52
C LEU A 195 13.81 27.36 18.56
N VAL A 196 13.53 28.20 19.56
CA VAL A 196 12.52 27.90 20.58
C VAL A 196 11.13 27.76 19.99
N GLU A 197 10.74 28.63 19.04
CA GLU A 197 9.45 28.53 18.35
C GLU A 197 9.32 27.23 17.54
N ILE A 198 10.36 26.86 16.80
CA ILE A 198 10.36 25.64 15.98
C ILE A 198 10.24 24.39 16.88
N LEU A 199 11.02 24.34 17.96
CA LEU A 199 10.93 23.25 18.94
C LEU A 199 9.56 23.22 19.65
N GLN A 200 8.95 24.38 19.94
CA GLN A 200 7.60 24.45 20.51
C GLN A 200 6.54 23.92 19.54
N GLY A 201 6.61 24.32 18.26
CA GLY A 201 5.71 23.82 17.23
C GLY A 201 5.85 22.30 17.05
N ALA A 202 7.08 21.79 17.06
CA ALA A 202 7.35 20.36 16.99
C ALA A 202 6.72 19.57 18.15
N LEU A 203 6.73 20.11 19.38
CA LEU A 203 6.07 19.48 20.53
C LEU A 203 4.55 19.42 20.38
N GLN A 204 3.94 20.42 19.74
CA GLN A 204 2.49 20.50 19.56
C GLN A 204 1.99 19.58 18.43
N GLU A 205 2.73 19.53 17.32
CA GLU A 205 2.27 18.85 16.09
C GLU A 205 2.73 17.39 16.03
N ASN A 206 4.03 17.15 16.21
CA ASN A 206 4.67 15.89 15.82
C ASN A 206 5.30 15.12 16.99
N LYS A 207 5.47 15.78 18.15
CA LYS A 207 6.21 15.29 19.33
C LYS A 207 7.62 14.80 19.02
N ALA A 208 8.18 15.19 17.87
CA ALA A 208 9.53 14.88 17.45
C ALA A 208 9.94 15.79 16.30
N VAL A 209 11.22 16.12 16.19
CA VAL A 209 11.79 16.89 15.07
C VAL A 209 13.24 16.52 14.84
N ARG A 210 13.67 16.43 13.58
CA ARG A 210 15.08 16.19 13.25
C ARG A 210 15.86 17.49 13.19
N VAL A 211 17.14 17.48 13.58
CA VAL A 211 17.99 18.69 13.54
C VAL A 211 18.10 19.27 12.12
N LEU A 212 18.16 18.42 11.09
CA LEU A 212 18.14 18.85 9.68
C LEU A 212 16.83 19.59 9.31
N GLU A 213 15.71 19.20 9.89
CA GLU A 213 14.43 19.88 9.67
C GLU A 213 14.37 21.22 10.41
N VAL A 214 14.86 21.25 11.66
CA VAL A 214 15.06 22.50 12.42
C VAL A 214 15.90 23.48 11.61
N GLN A 215 16.98 23.02 10.99
CA GLN A 215 17.83 23.83 10.12
C GLN A 215 17.09 24.38 8.89
N LYS A 216 16.29 23.56 8.20
CA LYS A 216 15.49 24.03 7.05
C LYS A 216 14.50 25.11 7.45
N LEU A 217 13.79 24.90 8.57
CA LEU A 217 12.84 25.88 9.10
C LEU A 217 13.53 27.16 9.58
N LEU A 218 14.74 27.05 10.15
CA LEU A 218 15.55 28.22 10.49
C LEU A 218 16.01 28.97 9.23
N ASN A 219 16.40 28.29 8.15
CA ASN A 219 16.76 28.94 6.89
C ASN A 219 15.60 29.76 6.29
N GLU A 220 14.36 29.29 6.46
CA GLU A 220 13.17 29.98 5.94
C GLU A 220 12.83 31.24 6.75
N ARG A 221 13.19 31.28 8.05
CA ARG A 221 12.76 32.32 8.99
C ARG A 221 13.86 33.28 9.42
N ALA A 222 15.10 32.83 9.50
CA ALA A 222 16.22 33.63 10.01
C ALA A 222 16.71 34.64 8.97
N CYS A 223 17.07 35.85 9.42
CA CYS A 223 17.56 36.92 8.54
C CYS A 223 18.96 36.67 7.95
N ARG A 224 19.67 35.62 8.40
CA ARG A 224 20.99 35.19 7.90
C ARG A 224 21.03 33.68 7.80
N ASN A 225 21.85 33.16 6.88
CA ASN A 225 22.02 31.73 6.64
C ASN A 225 22.57 31.03 7.90
N PRO A 226 21.74 30.29 8.65
CA PRO A 226 22.20 29.35 9.66
C PRO A 226 23.13 28.32 9.02
N PHE A 227 24.23 28.01 9.70
CA PHE A 227 25.20 27.02 9.26
C PHE A 227 24.89 25.67 9.90
N TYR A 228 24.96 24.60 9.10
CA TYR A 228 24.77 23.23 9.59
C TYR A 228 25.82 22.30 9.00
N ILE A 229 26.35 21.43 9.85
CA ILE A 229 27.25 20.37 9.45
C ILE A 229 26.83 19.06 10.11
N ASN A 230 26.85 17.99 9.33
CA ASN A 230 26.67 16.64 9.82
C ASN A 230 28.00 15.90 9.66
N MET A 231 28.62 15.53 10.79
CA MET A 231 29.89 14.81 10.84
C MET A 231 29.71 13.37 11.31
N ARG A 232 28.48 12.84 11.29
CA ARG A 232 28.16 11.44 11.63
C ARG A 232 28.64 10.48 10.55
N ASP A 233 29.03 9.27 10.96
CA ASP A 233 29.44 8.16 10.07
C ASP A 233 28.41 7.86 8.94
N ASP A 234 27.13 8.11 9.20
CA ASP A 234 26.06 8.15 8.19
C ASP A 234 25.51 9.59 8.07
N PRO A 235 26.01 10.39 7.09
CA PRO A 235 25.62 11.79 6.92
C PRO A 235 24.14 11.99 6.52
N LYS A 236 23.39 10.91 6.26
CA LYS A 236 21.94 10.96 5.97
C LYS A 236 21.06 10.74 7.22
N SER A 237 21.66 10.41 8.38
CA SER A 237 20.95 10.18 9.64
C SER A 237 21.03 11.40 10.59
N SER A 238 20.13 12.36 10.45
CA SER A 238 20.10 13.51 11.38
C SER A 238 19.51 13.15 12.75
N ILE A 239 20.09 13.67 13.83
CA ILE A 239 19.66 13.55 15.22
C ILE A 239 18.17 13.87 15.34
N LEU A 240 17.43 13.00 16.03
CA LEU A 240 16.02 13.15 16.32
C LEU A 240 15.85 13.69 17.74
N LEU A 241 15.20 14.84 17.87
CA LEU A 241 14.79 15.40 19.15
C LEU A 241 13.33 15.00 19.41
N SER A 242 13.08 14.20 20.43
CA SER A 242 11.75 13.84 20.91
C SER A 242 11.72 13.73 22.44
N PRO A 243 10.57 13.90 23.09
CA PRO A 243 10.46 13.82 24.54
C PRO A 243 10.88 12.45 25.10
N LEU A 244 11.57 12.45 26.24
CA LEU A 244 11.85 11.22 27.00
C LEU A 244 10.58 10.70 27.71
N PRO A 245 10.35 9.38 27.76
CA PRO A 245 9.20 8.81 28.47
C PRO A 245 9.32 9.00 29.99
N ASP A 246 8.20 9.31 30.66
CA ASP A 246 8.15 9.54 32.11
C ASP A 246 8.61 8.30 32.92
N ARG A 247 9.72 8.45 33.65
CA ARG A 247 10.32 7.39 34.48
C ARG A 247 9.40 6.86 35.60
N GLU A 248 8.34 7.59 35.97
CA GLU A 248 7.47 7.19 37.09
C GLU A 248 6.35 6.19 36.71
N THR A 249 6.13 5.91 35.42
CA THR A 249 5.09 4.94 34.99
C THR A 249 5.62 3.60 34.49
N SER A 250 6.94 3.38 34.48
CA SER A 250 7.56 2.19 33.89
C SER A 250 7.75 1.01 34.88
N THR A 251 6.71 0.64 35.63
CA THR A 251 6.66 -0.65 36.35
C THR A 251 5.83 -1.72 35.64
N ASP A 252 5.15 -1.40 34.54
CA ASP A 252 4.48 -2.41 33.71
C ASP A 252 5.43 -2.94 32.63
N SER A 253 5.93 -4.15 32.86
CA SER A 253 6.71 -4.97 31.93
C SER A 253 5.88 -5.53 30.76
N ARG A 254 4.93 -4.75 30.25
CA ARG A 254 4.25 -5.02 28.99
C ARG A 254 4.90 -4.20 27.89
N ALA A 255 5.33 -4.89 26.83
CA ALA A 255 5.81 -4.25 25.60
C ALA A 255 4.82 -3.13 25.20
N PRO A 256 5.30 -1.93 24.82
CA PRO A 256 4.43 -0.82 24.48
C PRO A 256 3.46 -1.25 23.38
N THR A 257 2.18 -1.30 23.70
CA THR A 257 1.10 -1.50 22.74
C THR A 257 1.07 -0.27 21.85
N ILE A 258 1.55 -0.42 20.61
CA ILE A 258 1.47 0.62 19.58
C ILE A 258 -0.02 0.96 19.40
N PRO A 259 -0.44 2.24 19.52
CA PRO A 259 -1.82 2.63 19.27
C PRO A 259 -2.26 2.18 17.88
N ASP A 260 -3.49 1.69 17.76
CA ASP A 260 -4.03 1.27 16.47
C ASP A 260 -3.99 2.44 15.47
N PRO A 261 -3.56 2.21 14.22
CA PRO A 261 -3.45 3.28 13.23
C PRO A 261 -4.83 3.85 12.92
N LEU A 262 -4.96 5.19 12.94
CA LEU A 262 -6.20 5.88 12.57
C LEU A 262 -6.53 5.73 11.06
N ALA A 263 -5.52 5.47 10.24
CA ALA A 263 -5.64 5.19 8.81
C ALA A 263 -4.46 4.34 8.33
N SER A 264 -4.67 3.54 7.30
CA SER A 264 -3.63 2.75 6.62
C SER A 264 -3.59 3.12 5.14
N LEU A 265 -2.40 3.33 4.59
CA LEU A 265 -2.18 3.62 3.18
C LEU A 265 -1.27 2.55 2.59
N THR A 266 -1.72 1.89 1.52
CA THR A 266 -0.94 0.90 0.77
C THR A 266 -0.56 1.48 -0.59
N PHE A 267 0.73 1.47 -0.92
CA PHE A 267 1.21 1.87 -2.24
C PHE A 267 2.19 0.84 -2.80
N THR A 268 2.23 0.72 -4.13
CA THR A 268 3.09 -0.22 -4.86
C THR A 268 4.23 0.55 -5.51
N VAL A 269 5.47 0.05 -5.32
CA VAL A 269 6.69 0.64 -5.92
C VAL A 269 7.23 -0.32 -6.98
N SER A 270 7.19 0.10 -8.24
CA SER A 270 7.73 -0.66 -9.37
C SER A 270 9.12 -0.17 -9.73
N LEU A 271 10.07 -1.09 -9.93
CA LEU A 271 11.48 -0.77 -10.24
C LEU A 271 11.77 -0.98 -11.72
N GLY A 272 12.63 -0.12 -12.29
CA GLY A 272 13.12 -0.26 -13.67
C GLY A 272 14.21 -1.33 -13.85
N GLU A 273 14.71 -1.88 -12.75
CA GLU A 273 15.77 -2.90 -12.71
C GLU A 273 15.38 -4.08 -11.81
N THR A 274 16.10 -5.20 -11.92
CA THR A 274 15.89 -6.34 -11.05
C THR A 274 16.22 -6.00 -9.59
N LEU A 275 15.54 -6.69 -8.68
CA LEU A 275 15.62 -6.39 -7.26
C LEU A 275 17.03 -6.69 -6.71
N SER A 276 17.77 -5.65 -6.30
CA SER A 276 19.14 -5.76 -5.78
C SER A 276 19.27 -5.29 -4.33
N LEU A 277 20.35 -5.71 -3.65
CA LEU A 277 20.71 -5.22 -2.29
C LEU A 277 20.85 -3.70 -2.25
N THR A 278 21.38 -3.11 -3.32
CA THR A 278 21.57 -1.67 -3.44
C THR A 278 20.22 -0.97 -3.58
N ALA A 279 19.35 -1.44 -4.48
CA ALA A 279 18.02 -0.86 -4.69
C ALA A 279 17.16 -0.89 -3.42
N ILE A 280 17.19 -1.98 -2.66
CA ILE A 280 16.41 -2.10 -1.42
C ILE A 280 16.95 -1.20 -0.31
N ARG A 281 18.27 -1.05 -0.22
CA ARG A 281 18.88 -0.06 0.69
C ARG A 281 18.46 1.35 0.30
N GLU A 282 18.54 1.70 -0.98
CA GLU A 282 18.12 3.01 -1.48
C GLU A 282 16.64 3.31 -1.19
N ILE A 283 15.74 2.34 -1.41
CA ILE A 283 14.31 2.48 -1.09
C ILE A 283 14.09 2.60 0.42
N GLY A 284 14.75 1.75 1.21
CA GLY A 284 14.65 1.79 2.66
C GLY A 284 15.15 3.11 3.23
N ASP A 285 16.25 3.63 2.70
CA ASP A 285 16.83 4.91 3.12
C ASP A 285 15.99 6.09 2.65
N TRP A 286 15.44 6.03 1.43
CA TRP A 286 14.45 7.01 0.97
C TRP A 286 13.26 7.08 1.94
N LEU A 287 12.67 5.95 2.31
CA LEU A 287 11.55 5.90 3.25
C LEU A 287 11.94 6.45 4.63
N LYS A 288 13.05 6.02 5.21
CA LYS A 288 13.50 6.51 6.54
C LYS A 288 13.75 8.02 6.58
N ASN A 289 14.25 8.58 5.47
CA ASN A 289 14.75 9.95 5.42
C ASN A 289 13.70 10.96 4.94
N THR A 290 12.69 10.52 4.18
CA THR A 290 11.67 11.39 3.59
C THR A 290 10.27 11.16 4.13
N ALA A 291 10.04 10.10 4.92
CA ALA A 291 8.74 9.83 5.51
C ALA A 291 8.25 11.02 6.37
N PRO A 292 7.03 11.52 6.13
CA PRO A 292 6.40 12.51 7.00
C PRO A 292 6.26 11.99 8.44
N SER A 293 6.26 12.90 9.41
CA SER A 293 6.04 12.64 10.84
C SER A 293 4.72 11.89 11.16
N LEU A 294 3.76 11.96 10.24
CA LEU A 294 2.47 11.27 10.26
C LEU A 294 2.64 9.74 10.13
N ILE A 295 3.70 9.25 9.48
CA ILE A 295 3.92 7.81 9.27
C ILE A 295 4.36 7.17 10.59
N MET A 296 3.44 6.41 11.20
CA MET A 296 3.72 5.64 12.42
C MET A 296 4.37 4.29 12.16
N ARG A 297 4.13 3.70 10.98
CA ARG A 297 4.62 2.37 10.61
C ARG A 297 4.69 2.25 9.09
N VAL A 298 5.70 1.54 8.61
CA VAL A 298 5.76 1.08 7.22
C VAL A 298 5.80 -0.44 7.23
N ASN A 299 4.81 -1.06 6.59
CA ASN A 299 4.75 -2.50 6.38
C ASN A 299 5.03 -2.81 4.91
N VAL A 300 5.98 -3.70 4.67
CA VAL A 300 6.33 -4.23 3.37
C VAL A 300 5.50 -5.50 3.16
N ASP A 301 4.33 -5.33 2.57
CA ASP A 301 3.37 -6.43 2.38
C ASP A 301 3.84 -7.49 1.39
N ARG A 302 4.63 -7.08 0.38
CA ARG A 302 5.10 -7.97 -0.68
C ARG A 302 6.33 -7.38 -1.38
N VAL A 303 7.36 -8.20 -1.56
CA VAL A 303 8.50 -7.92 -2.45
C VAL A 303 8.49 -9.00 -3.52
N VAL A 304 8.41 -8.62 -4.80
CA VAL A 304 8.33 -9.57 -5.91
C VAL A 304 9.38 -9.22 -6.95
N ASP A 305 10.13 -10.22 -7.39
CA ASP A 305 10.83 -10.18 -8.66
C ASP A 305 9.98 -10.95 -9.67
N LEU A 306 9.00 -10.26 -10.25
CA LEU A 306 8.02 -10.85 -11.17
C LEU A 306 8.69 -11.48 -12.39
N SER A 307 9.85 -10.97 -12.82
CA SER A 307 10.55 -11.48 -14.00
C SER A 307 11.35 -12.74 -13.69
N ALA A 308 12.24 -12.71 -12.70
CA ALA A 308 13.09 -13.85 -12.39
C ALA A 308 12.33 -14.94 -11.64
N GLY A 309 11.41 -14.56 -10.73
CA GLY A 309 10.62 -15.51 -9.94
C GLY A 309 9.67 -16.35 -10.79
N ILE A 310 8.91 -15.71 -11.71
CA ILE A 310 8.02 -16.45 -12.63
C ILE A 310 8.84 -17.29 -13.62
N GLN A 311 9.95 -16.75 -14.14
CA GLN A 311 10.79 -17.49 -15.07
C GLN A 311 11.42 -18.72 -14.44
N GLU A 312 11.99 -18.58 -13.24
CA GLU A 312 12.59 -19.70 -12.51
C GLU A 312 11.53 -20.73 -12.12
N PHE A 313 10.35 -20.31 -11.65
CA PHE A 313 9.28 -21.23 -11.31
C PHE A 313 8.75 -22.02 -12.52
N ALA A 314 8.54 -21.37 -13.67
CA ALA A 314 7.95 -21.99 -14.85
C ALA A 314 8.97 -22.78 -15.71
N PHE A 315 10.20 -22.26 -15.84
CA PHE A 315 11.22 -22.78 -16.76
C PHE A 315 12.43 -23.39 -16.04
N GLY A 316 12.58 -23.21 -14.73
CA GLY A 316 13.61 -23.84 -13.94
C GLY A 316 13.36 -25.35 -13.81
N ARG A 317 14.44 -26.13 -13.82
CA ARG A 317 14.37 -27.58 -13.62
C ARG A 317 14.10 -27.86 -12.14
N ASP A 318 13.06 -28.64 -11.86
CA ASP A 318 12.59 -29.04 -10.53
C ASP A 318 12.19 -27.86 -9.61
N ALA A 319 12.20 -26.63 -10.12
CA ALA A 319 12.00 -25.40 -9.36
C ALA A 319 10.60 -25.32 -8.76
N SER A 320 9.57 -25.69 -9.53
CA SER A 320 8.18 -25.72 -9.08
C SER A 320 7.84 -26.90 -8.15
N GLY A 321 8.79 -27.80 -7.90
CA GLY A 321 8.56 -29.08 -7.21
C GLY A 321 8.01 -30.19 -8.11
N VAL A 322 7.82 -29.93 -9.41
CA VAL A 322 7.52 -30.93 -10.45
C VAL A 322 8.84 -31.38 -11.10
N GLU A 323 8.99 -32.68 -11.35
CA GLU A 323 10.17 -33.21 -12.06
C GLU A 323 10.29 -32.62 -13.47
N GLY A 324 11.44 -32.03 -13.78
CA GLY A 324 11.66 -31.29 -15.03
C GLY A 324 11.19 -29.84 -14.95
N ARG A 325 10.79 -29.26 -16.09
CA ARG A 325 10.25 -27.90 -16.13
C ARG A 325 8.73 -27.97 -16.06
N LEU A 326 8.10 -27.12 -15.25
CA LEU A 326 6.64 -27.06 -15.13
C LEU A 326 5.97 -26.91 -16.50
N ILE A 327 6.54 -26.06 -17.36
CA ILE A 327 5.96 -25.80 -18.68
C ILE A 327 5.94 -27.04 -19.58
N ASP A 328 6.87 -28.00 -19.40
CA ASP A 328 6.95 -29.20 -20.24
C ASP A 328 5.93 -30.27 -19.82
N SER A 329 5.42 -30.20 -18.58
CA SER A 329 4.39 -31.09 -18.06
C SER A 329 2.96 -30.55 -18.25
N CYS A 330 2.81 -29.31 -18.72
CA CYS A 330 1.52 -28.71 -19.10
C CYS A 330 1.03 -29.20 -20.47
N ASP A 331 -0.27 -29.10 -20.73
CA ASP A 331 -0.82 -29.42 -22.04
C ASP A 331 -0.42 -28.39 -23.10
N ASP A 332 -0.37 -28.81 -24.37
CA ASP A 332 0.15 -28.00 -25.47
C ASP A 332 -0.56 -26.65 -25.65
N ASN A 333 -1.87 -26.59 -25.38
CA ASN A 333 -2.65 -25.37 -25.54
C ASN A 333 -2.32 -24.35 -24.46
N ASP A 334 -2.34 -24.77 -23.19
CA ASP A 334 -2.04 -23.90 -22.06
C ASP A 334 -0.56 -23.47 -22.11
N ARG A 335 0.35 -24.39 -22.48
CA ARG A 335 1.77 -24.11 -22.72
C ARG A 335 1.97 -23.05 -23.79
N SER A 336 1.35 -23.20 -24.97
CA SER A 336 1.49 -22.25 -26.07
C SER A 336 0.94 -20.87 -25.71
N SER A 337 -0.21 -20.84 -25.01
CA SER A 337 -0.85 -19.60 -24.58
C SER A 337 0.01 -18.86 -23.54
N PHE A 338 0.60 -19.57 -22.57
CA PHE A 338 1.52 -18.98 -21.59
C PHE A 338 2.80 -18.43 -22.25
N LEU A 339 3.43 -19.22 -23.13
CA LEU A 339 4.64 -18.80 -23.85
C LEU A 339 4.40 -17.54 -24.71
N SER A 340 3.23 -17.43 -25.34
CA SER A 340 2.82 -16.25 -26.11
C SER A 340 2.77 -14.99 -25.24
N LEU A 341 2.18 -15.09 -24.03
CA LEU A 341 2.12 -13.97 -23.08
C LEU A 341 3.52 -13.55 -22.61
N VAL A 342 4.38 -14.51 -22.26
CA VAL A 342 5.77 -14.24 -21.83
C VAL A 342 6.58 -13.59 -22.97
N LYS A 343 6.44 -14.08 -24.20
CA LYS A 343 7.09 -13.47 -25.37
C LYS A 343 6.61 -12.04 -25.61
N GLY A 344 5.31 -11.81 -25.48
CA GLY A 344 4.73 -10.48 -25.57
C GLY A 344 5.25 -9.52 -24.49
N LEU A 345 5.50 -10.02 -23.28
CA LEU A 345 6.09 -9.23 -22.19
C LEU A 345 7.51 -8.81 -22.51
N ALA A 346 8.32 -9.72 -23.03
CA ALA A 346 9.68 -9.39 -23.46
C ALA A 346 9.69 -8.29 -24.55
N LEU A 347 8.73 -8.34 -25.49
CA LEU A 347 8.58 -7.31 -26.52
C LEU A 347 8.17 -5.95 -25.94
N ASP A 348 7.17 -5.93 -25.06
CA ASP A 348 6.68 -4.69 -24.44
C ASP A 348 7.74 -4.05 -23.53
N VAL A 349 8.53 -4.85 -22.81
CA VAL A 349 9.69 -4.35 -22.02
C VAL A 349 10.73 -3.73 -22.95
N GLY A 350 11.06 -4.39 -24.07
CA GLY A 350 11.98 -3.85 -25.07
C GLY A 350 11.49 -2.53 -25.67
N GLU A 351 10.20 -2.45 -25.99
CA GLU A 351 9.56 -1.25 -26.52
C GLU A 351 9.55 -0.10 -25.49
N ALA A 352 9.17 -0.37 -24.24
CA ALA A 352 9.16 0.62 -23.17
C ALA A 352 10.57 1.18 -22.92
N ARG A 353 11.59 0.31 -22.89
CA ARG A 353 12.99 0.72 -22.73
C ARG A 353 13.46 1.61 -23.87
N ALA A 354 13.13 1.25 -25.12
CA ALA A 354 13.49 2.05 -26.30
C ALA A 354 12.84 3.44 -26.28
N ARG A 355 11.57 3.54 -25.85
CA ARG A 355 10.83 4.80 -25.73
C ARG A 355 11.39 5.70 -24.63
N MET A 356 11.76 5.13 -23.47
CA MET A 356 12.37 5.88 -22.36
C MET A 356 13.74 6.45 -22.73
N THR A 357 14.56 5.68 -23.47
CA THR A 357 15.85 6.18 -23.97
C THR A 357 15.70 7.27 -25.04
N ALA A 358 14.58 7.33 -25.76
CA ALA A 358 14.33 8.36 -26.77
C ALA A 358 13.89 9.70 -26.16
N THR A 359 13.18 9.67 -25.02
CA THR A 359 12.75 10.87 -24.28
C THR A 359 13.90 11.61 -23.59
N ASP A 360 15.00 10.93 -23.25
CA ASP A 360 16.21 11.57 -22.69
C ASP A 360 17.02 12.38 -23.73
N VAL A 361 16.72 12.23 -25.03
CA VAL A 361 17.49 12.87 -26.12
C VAL A 361 16.79 14.12 -26.69
N SER A 362 15.48 14.32 -26.47
CA SER A 362 14.81 15.55 -26.89
C SER A 362 14.86 16.60 -25.78
N THR A 363 15.49 17.72 -26.09
CA THR A 363 15.68 18.90 -25.24
C THR A 363 14.40 19.39 -24.55
N ALA A 364 14.60 19.88 -23.33
CA ALA A 364 13.67 20.59 -22.50
C ALA A 364 12.93 21.73 -23.23
N ASP A 365 11.64 21.52 -23.50
CA ASP A 365 10.64 22.58 -23.53
C ASP A 365 9.67 22.30 -22.37
N ALA A 366 9.50 23.29 -21.50
CA ALA A 366 8.91 23.16 -20.16
C ALA A 366 7.37 23.06 -20.13
N ASP A 367 6.71 22.81 -21.27
CA ASP A 367 5.24 22.80 -21.38
C ASP A 367 4.68 21.56 -22.09
N ASP A 368 5.53 20.60 -22.47
CA ASP A 368 5.09 19.43 -23.24
C ASP A 368 4.72 18.26 -22.30
N GLN A 369 3.42 18.04 -22.06
CA GLN A 369 2.90 16.88 -21.30
C GLN A 369 3.05 15.54 -22.06
N GLN A 370 3.50 15.59 -23.31
CA GLN A 370 3.59 14.44 -24.20
C GLN A 370 4.53 13.31 -23.73
N PRO A 371 5.75 13.58 -23.19
CA PRO A 371 6.66 12.53 -22.72
C PRO A 371 6.09 11.76 -21.52
N ALA A 372 5.42 12.46 -20.60
CA ALA A 372 4.81 11.87 -19.41
C ALA A 372 3.62 10.96 -19.76
N ARG A 373 2.79 11.36 -20.73
CA ARG A 373 1.69 10.55 -21.25
C ARG A 373 2.18 9.28 -21.93
N VAL A 374 3.20 9.40 -22.80
CA VAL A 374 3.79 8.25 -23.50
C VAL A 374 4.43 7.26 -22.52
N ALA A 375 5.11 7.76 -21.48
CA ALA A 375 5.64 6.92 -20.42
C ALA A 375 4.51 6.23 -19.62
N ALA A 376 3.47 6.96 -19.22
CA ALA A 376 2.34 6.40 -18.48
C ALA A 376 1.58 5.31 -19.27
N GLU A 377 1.35 5.50 -20.57
CA GLU A 377 0.75 4.49 -21.44
C GLU A 377 1.63 3.23 -21.55
N ALA A 378 2.95 3.41 -21.71
CA ALA A 378 3.90 2.29 -21.76
C ALA A 378 3.92 1.50 -20.44
N TRP A 379 3.88 2.19 -19.30
CA TRP A 379 3.81 1.58 -17.97
C TRP A 379 2.50 0.83 -17.74
N SER A 380 1.35 1.43 -18.09
CA SER A 380 0.04 0.78 -17.97
C SER A 380 -0.03 -0.50 -18.80
N LYS A 381 0.46 -0.46 -20.04
CA LYS A 381 0.51 -1.64 -20.93
C LYS A 381 1.41 -2.74 -20.36
N LEU A 382 2.53 -2.37 -19.74
CA LEU A 382 3.45 -3.31 -19.11
C LEU A 382 2.81 -3.97 -17.87
N ASP A 383 2.22 -3.18 -16.98
CA ASP A 383 1.56 -3.67 -15.77
C ASP A 383 0.42 -4.64 -16.10
N ASP A 384 -0.42 -4.29 -17.07
CA ASP A 384 -1.48 -5.15 -17.59
C ASP A 384 -0.95 -6.52 -18.04
N ARG A 385 0.16 -6.52 -18.78
CA ARG A 385 0.73 -7.76 -19.29
C ARG A 385 1.39 -8.60 -18.21
N VAL A 386 2.07 -7.97 -17.25
CA VAL A 386 2.61 -8.66 -16.08
C VAL A 386 1.48 -9.36 -15.31
N ASN A 387 0.36 -8.66 -15.07
CA ASN A 387 -0.81 -9.22 -14.42
C ASN A 387 -1.44 -10.39 -15.21
N ARG A 388 -1.45 -10.34 -16.54
CA ARG A 388 -1.88 -11.48 -17.39
C ARG A 388 -0.95 -12.69 -17.26
N VAL A 389 0.37 -12.49 -17.32
CA VAL A 389 1.35 -13.57 -17.14
C VAL A 389 1.19 -14.23 -15.77
N PHE A 390 0.99 -13.44 -14.72
CA PHE A 390 0.76 -13.94 -13.37
C PHE A 390 -0.54 -14.78 -13.28
N ARG A 391 -1.65 -14.30 -13.85
CA ARG A 391 -2.91 -15.06 -13.90
C ARG A 391 -2.79 -16.34 -14.71
N ALA A 392 -2.10 -16.29 -15.85
CA ALA A 392 -1.83 -17.47 -16.67
C ALA A 392 -0.99 -18.52 -15.91
N LEU A 393 0.00 -18.08 -15.13
CA LEU A 393 0.76 -19.00 -14.27
C LEU A 393 -0.15 -19.67 -13.23
N LEU A 394 -1.05 -18.91 -12.60
CA LEU A 394 -2.05 -19.47 -11.68
C LEU A 394 -3.02 -20.42 -12.38
N CYS A 395 -3.40 -20.16 -13.65
CA CYS A 395 -4.18 -21.11 -14.46
C CYS A 395 -3.43 -22.45 -14.57
N LEU A 396 -2.14 -22.42 -14.96
CA LEU A 396 -1.30 -23.63 -15.06
C LEU A 396 -1.26 -24.39 -13.73
N ILE A 397 -0.97 -23.70 -12.63
CA ILE A 397 -0.91 -24.31 -11.30
C ILE A 397 -2.26 -24.92 -10.90
N SER A 398 -3.36 -24.21 -11.16
CA SER A 398 -4.70 -24.65 -10.81
C SER A 398 -5.16 -25.89 -11.59
N GLY A 399 -4.68 -26.07 -12.82
CA GLY A 399 -5.00 -27.20 -13.70
C GLY A 399 -4.03 -28.39 -13.61
N HIS A 400 -2.82 -28.18 -13.07
CA HIS A 400 -1.79 -29.22 -13.05
C HIS A 400 -2.03 -30.27 -11.96
N SER A 401 -1.83 -31.55 -12.28
CA SER A 401 -2.12 -32.69 -11.40
C SER A 401 -1.29 -32.71 -10.11
N SER A 402 -0.06 -32.19 -10.14
CA SER A 402 0.84 -32.14 -8.98
C SER A 402 0.46 -31.12 -7.90
N PHE A 403 -0.59 -30.32 -8.10
CA PHE A 403 -0.98 -29.26 -7.16
C PHE A 403 -2.46 -29.35 -6.74
N GLN A 404 -3.10 -30.50 -6.90
CA GLN A 404 -4.54 -30.64 -6.60
C GLN A 404 -4.79 -30.90 -5.11
N GLU A 405 -3.87 -31.58 -4.43
CA GLU A 405 -4.06 -32.00 -3.04
C GLU A 405 -3.61 -30.94 -2.03
N PRO A 406 -4.25 -30.85 -0.84
CA PRO A 406 -3.87 -29.90 0.21
C PRO A 406 -2.40 -30.00 0.63
N ASP A 407 -1.85 -31.21 0.73
CA ASP A 407 -0.47 -31.41 1.16
C ASP A 407 0.55 -31.00 0.10
N GLN A 408 0.20 -31.14 -1.19
CA GLN A 408 1.00 -30.62 -2.30
C GLN A 408 1.05 -29.08 -2.28
N LEU A 409 -0.09 -28.43 -2.01
CA LEU A 409 -0.16 -26.98 -1.89
C LEU A 409 0.59 -26.47 -0.65
N LYS A 410 0.55 -27.19 0.48
CA LYS A 410 1.38 -26.87 1.66
C LYS A 410 2.86 -26.95 1.33
N ALA A 411 3.29 -28.00 0.61
CA ALA A 411 4.67 -28.11 0.16
C ALA A 411 5.07 -26.95 -0.77
N LEU A 412 4.17 -26.53 -1.66
CA LEU A 412 4.37 -25.39 -2.56
C LEU A 412 4.39 -24.04 -1.82
N LEU A 413 3.67 -23.89 -0.70
CA LEU A 413 3.74 -22.70 0.15
C LEU A 413 5.11 -22.53 0.80
N SER A 414 5.78 -23.64 1.10
CA SER A 414 7.18 -23.66 1.55
C SER A 414 8.20 -23.62 0.40
N ASN A 415 7.76 -23.61 -0.87
CA ASN A 415 8.67 -23.57 -2.01
C ASN A 415 9.19 -22.14 -2.22
N GLU A 416 10.51 -22.00 -2.24
CA GLU A 416 11.19 -20.71 -2.33
C GLU A 416 10.97 -19.99 -3.67
N THR A 417 10.91 -20.74 -4.78
CA THR A 417 10.66 -20.16 -6.11
C THR A 417 9.21 -19.70 -6.24
N ALA A 418 8.26 -20.42 -5.61
CA ALA A 418 6.87 -19.98 -5.49
C ALA A 418 6.75 -18.69 -4.67
N GLY A 419 7.54 -18.58 -3.59
CA GLY A 419 7.72 -17.36 -2.81
C GLY A 419 8.13 -16.17 -3.67
N ARG A 420 9.20 -16.32 -4.47
CA ARG A 420 9.73 -15.27 -5.35
C ARG A 420 8.79 -14.89 -6.49
N ALA A 421 8.03 -15.84 -7.03
CA ALA A 421 6.97 -15.58 -8.01
C ALA A 421 5.75 -14.86 -7.37
N GLY A 422 5.71 -14.74 -6.04
CA GLY A 422 4.63 -14.12 -5.29
C GLY A 422 3.33 -14.94 -5.29
N LEU A 423 3.46 -16.26 -5.36
CA LEU A 423 2.34 -17.20 -5.36
C LEU A 423 1.80 -17.49 -3.96
N VAL A 424 2.50 -17.08 -2.90
CA VAL A 424 2.16 -17.41 -1.49
C VAL A 424 0.71 -17.07 -1.14
N LYS A 425 0.27 -15.82 -1.35
CA LYS A 425 -1.10 -15.40 -1.01
C LYS A 425 -2.16 -16.18 -1.82
N PRO A 426 -2.11 -16.26 -3.16
CA PRO A 426 -3.04 -17.11 -3.93
C PRO A 426 -3.05 -18.58 -3.52
N LEU A 427 -1.89 -19.15 -3.16
CA LEU A 427 -1.77 -20.54 -2.71
C LEU A 427 -2.36 -20.73 -1.31
N GLN A 428 -2.21 -19.77 -0.40
CA GLN A 428 -2.86 -19.79 0.91
C GLN A 428 -4.38 -19.74 0.74
N LEU A 429 -4.89 -18.84 -0.10
CA LEU A 429 -6.32 -18.77 -0.42
C LEU A 429 -6.82 -20.08 -1.05
N SER A 430 -6.02 -20.68 -1.95
CA SER A 430 -6.34 -21.98 -2.55
C SER A 430 -6.42 -23.09 -1.51
N LEU A 431 -5.47 -23.11 -0.57
CA LEU A 431 -5.45 -24.10 0.51
C LEU A 431 -6.66 -23.95 1.42
N VAL A 432 -7.10 -22.71 1.71
CA VAL A 432 -8.31 -22.43 2.50
C VAL A 432 -9.57 -22.85 1.76
N ALA A 433 -9.64 -22.55 0.46
CA ALA A 433 -10.78 -22.92 -0.37
C ALA A 433 -10.92 -24.43 -0.49
N ILE A 434 -9.80 -25.16 -0.59
CA ILE A 434 -9.79 -26.63 -0.59
C ILE A 434 -10.02 -27.15 0.81
N ASN A 435 -9.21 -26.81 1.81
CA ASN A 435 -9.28 -27.32 3.18
C ASN A 435 -9.39 -26.16 4.19
N PRO A 436 -10.60 -25.80 4.62
CA PRO A 436 -10.84 -24.61 5.44
C PRO A 436 -10.31 -24.74 6.87
N ASP A 437 -10.10 -25.96 7.37
CA ASP A 437 -9.60 -26.19 8.74
C ASP A 437 -8.08 -25.92 8.88
N THR A 438 -7.42 -25.52 7.78
CA THR A 438 -5.99 -25.21 7.76
C THR A 438 -5.63 -23.83 8.32
N LEU A 439 -6.59 -22.91 8.45
CA LEU A 439 -6.38 -21.62 9.10
C LEU A 439 -6.94 -21.62 10.53
N PRO A 440 -6.32 -20.86 11.46
CA PRO A 440 -6.95 -20.54 12.73
C PRO A 440 -8.32 -19.93 12.46
N ARG A 441 -9.38 -20.44 13.11
CA ARG A 441 -10.70 -19.83 13.01
C ARG A 441 -10.57 -18.37 13.43
N PRO A 442 -10.88 -17.39 12.57
CA PRO A 442 -10.87 -16.01 12.99
C PRO A 442 -11.85 -15.86 14.16
N SER A 443 -11.45 -15.09 15.17
CA SER A 443 -12.42 -14.69 16.20
C SER A 443 -13.58 -14.01 15.49
N PRO A 444 -14.85 -14.34 15.77
CA PRO A 444 -15.97 -13.69 15.11
C PRO A 444 -15.90 -12.20 15.37
N THR A 445 -15.41 -11.44 14.40
CA THR A 445 -15.38 -9.98 14.47
C THR A 445 -16.83 -9.52 14.31
N SER A 446 -17.51 -9.32 15.43
CA SER A 446 -18.81 -8.69 15.42
C SER A 446 -18.62 -7.25 14.95
N CYS A 447 -19.27 -6.88 13.85
CA CYS A 447 -19.24 -5.53 13.33
C CYS A 447 -20.51 -4.78 13.78
N SER A 448 -20.40 -3.54 14.23
CA SER A 448 -21.58 -2.71 14.47
C SER A 448 -21.98 -2.00 13.18
N VAL A 449 -23.23 -2.19 12.76
CA VAL A 449 -23.77 -1.58 11.53
C VAL A 449 -25.01 -0.77 11.88
N ARG A 450 -24.99 0.53 11.57
CA ARG A 450 -26.16 1.39 11.61
C ARG A 450 -26.84 1.38 10.24
N PHE A 451 -27.91 0.61 10.11
CA PHE A 451 -28.65 0.45 8.86
C PHE A 451 -29.30 1.77 8.40
N ASP A 452 -29.36 1.97 7.07
CA ASP A 452 -30.04 3.13 6.48
C ASP A 452 -31.58 3.05 6.66
N ARG A 453 -32.13 1.83 6.77
CA ARG A 453 -33.57 1.57 6.96
C ARG A 453 -33.80 0.27 7.74
N LEU A 454 -35.03 0.08 8.22
CA LEU A 454 -35.47 -1.19 8.79
C LEU A 454 -35.42 -2.31 7.74
N CYS A 455 -34.93 -3.48 8.16
CA CYS A 455 -34.84 -4.67 7.31
C CYS A 455 -36.21 -5.38 7.24
N SER A 456 -36.57 -5.84 6.05
CA SER A 456 -37.75 -6.64 5.75
C SER A 456 -37.34 -8.07 5.40
N ASP A 457 -38.22 -9.06 5.58
CA ASP A 457 -37.91 -10.47 5.34
C ASP A 457 -37.45 -10.79 3.90
N GLY A 458 -37.88 -10.00 2.92
CA GLY A 458 -37.47 -10.13 1.52
C GLY A 458 -36.10 -9.53 1.18
N ASP A 459 -35.49 -8.78 2.10
CA ASP A 459 -34.21 -8.10 1.85
C ASP A 459 -33.07 -9.12 1.75
N VAL A 460 -32.29 -9.00 0.68
CA VAL A 460 -31.07 -9.80 0.46
C VAL A 460 -29.82 -8.97 0.72
N TYR A 461 -29.81 -7.72 0.25
CA TYR A 461 -28.73 -6.77 0.47
C TYR A 461 -29.29 -5.51 1.10
N VAL A 462 -28.63 -5.03 2.16
CA VAL A 462 -28.97 -3.78 2.82
C VAL A 462 -27.70 -2.96 3.05
N THR A 463 -27.83 -1.64 3.04
CA THR A 463 -26.71 -0.72 3.27
C THR A 463 -26.78 -0.12 4.68
N GLY A 464 -25.61 0.27 5.18
CA GLY A 464 -25.50 0.93 6.47
C GLY A 464 -24.18 1.65 6.63
N TRP A 465 -23.93 2.07 7.86
CA TRP A 465 -22.73 2.79 8.26
C TRP A 465 -22.01 2.06 9.37
N HIS A 466 -20.69 2.05 9.28
CA HIS A 466 -19.81 1.71 10.40
C HIS A 466 -19.66 2.91 11.36
N GLU A 467 -19.17 2.66 12.57
CA GLU A 467 -18.93 3.70 13.59
C GLU A 467 -17.89 4.76 13.15
N ASN A 468 -16.91 4.37 12.33
CA ASN A 468 -15.90 5.26 11.76
C ASN A 468 -16.42 6.14 10.60
N GLY A 469 -17.71 6.04 10.24
CA GLY A 469 -18.30 6.79 9.12
C GLY A 469 -18.15 6.14 7.74
N GLU A 470 -17.63 4.92 7.65
CA GLU A 470 -17.53 4.16 6.40
C GLU A 470 -18.88 3.58 5.97
N ARG A 471 -19.12 3.52 4.65
CA ARG A 471 -20.30 2.89 4.05
C ARG A 471 -20.13 1.38 3.95
N LEU A 472 -21.09 0.63 4.46
CA LEU A 472 -21.07 -0.83 4.49
C LEU A 472 -22.24 -1.44 3.70
N ILE A 473 -22.01 -2.64 3.17
CA ILE A 473 -23.01 -3.48 2.51
C ILE A 473 -23.18 -4.74 3.35
N VAL A 474 -24.42 -5.13 3.64
CA VAL A 474 -24.73 -6.36 4.38
C VAL A 474 -25.47 -7.31 3.46
N GLU A 475 -24.92 -8.51 3.25
CA GLU A 475 -25.64 -9.63 2.64
C GLU A 475 -26.36 -10.41 3.75
N LEU A 476 -27.70 -10.35 3.77
CA LEU A 476 -28.53 -11.06 4.74
C LEU A 476 -28.69 -12.52 4.34
N VAL A 477 -28.47 -13.40 5.31
CA VAL A 477 -28.44 -14.85 5.18
C VAL A 477 -29.75 -15.42 5.72
N PRO A 478 -30.43 -16.34 5.00
CA PRO A 478 -31.61 -17.03 5.50
C PRO A 478 -31.33 -17.79 6.81
N GLY A 479 -32.29 -17.80 7.74
CA GLY A 479 -32.10 -18.36 9.09
C GLY A 479 -31.88 -19.87 9.18
N ASN A 480 -31.90 -20.61 8.05
CA ASN A 480 -31.71 -22.06 7.99
C ASN A 480 -30.29 -22.47 7.55
N GLU A 481 -29.37 -21.53 7.33
CA GLU A 481 -27.98 -21.85 6.97
C GLU A 481 -27.13 -22.24 8.21
N LEU A 482 -26.29 -23.27 8.07
CA LEU A 482 -25.40 -23.73 9.15
C LEU A 482 -24.36 -22.67 9.49
N GLU A 483 -24.08 -22.48 10.80
CA GLU A 483 -23.00 -21.60 11.26
C GLU A 483 -21.61 -21.99 10.70
N SER A 484 -21.42 -23.28 10.40
CA SER A 484 -20.19 -23.81 9.80
C SER A 484 -19.91 -23.28 8.39
N ASP A 485 -20.90 -22.74 7.69
CA ASP A 485 -20.73 -22.30 6.30
C ASP A 485 -20.33 -20.82 6.24
N LEU A 486 -20.86 -20.01 7.16
CA LEU A 486 -20.62 -18.57 7.20
C LEU A 486 -19.19 -18.22 7.58
N TRP A 487 -18.57 -18.95 8.52
CA TRP A 487 -17.19 -18.66 8.92
C TRP A 487 -16.19 -18.92 7.79
N ARG A 488 -16.46 -19.89 6.90
CA ARG A 488 -15.59 -20.21 5.75
C ARG A 488 -15.57 -19.04 4.76
N THR A 489 -16.75 -18.59 4.36
CA THR A 489 -16.92 -17.42 3.49
C THR A 489 -16.32 -16.17 4.11
N GLN A 490 -16.53 -15.95 5.41
CA GLN A 490 -15.92 -14.83 6.14
C GLN A 490 -14.39 -14.91 6.10
N THR A 491 -13.80 -16.05 6.41
CA THR A 491 -12.33 -16.22 6.48
C THR A 491 -11.66 -15.95 5.15
N LEU A 492 -12.28 -16.38 4.05
CA LEU A 492 -11.74 -16.21 2.72
C LEU A 492 -11.90 -14.76 2.23
N LEU A 493 -13.08 -14.16 2.44
CA LEU A 493 -13.38 -12.80 2.00
C LEU A 493 -12.82 -11.71 2.92
N SER A 494 -12.37 -12.05 4.13
CA SER A 494 -11.71 -11.09 5.03
C SER A 494 -10.25 -10.83 4.64
N GLN A 495 -9.67 -11.66 3.79
CA GLN A 495 -8.32 -11.45 3.26
C GLN A 495 -8.31 -10.18 2.39
N PRO A 496 -7.16 -9.49 2.25
CA PRO A 496 -7.05 -8.33 1.38
C PRO A 496 -7.29 -8.76 -0.08
N ILE A 497 -8.38 -8.27 -0.67
CA ILE A 497 -8.76 -8.49 -2.06
C ILE A 497 -8.42 -7.21 -2.83
N PRO A 498 -7.61 -7.26 -3.90
CA PRO A 498 -7.35 -6.09 -4.74
C PRO A 498 -8.64 -5.45 -5.25
N GLU A 499 -8.73 -4.12 -5.22
CA GLU A 499 -9.93 -3.37 -5.66
C GLU A 499 -10.31 -3.62 -7.13
N SER A 500 -9.32 -3.98 -7.97
CA SER A 500 -9.55 -4.40 -9.36
C SER A 500 -10.42 -5.66 -9.47
N LEU A 501 -10.49 -6.43 -8.39
CA LEU A 501 -11.46 -7.50 -8.22
C LEU A 501 -12.66 -6.89 -7.52
N ARG A 502 -13.78 -6.85 -8.22
CA ARG A 502 -15.07 -6.30 -7.79
C ARG A 502 -15.77 -7.21 -6.79
N ILE A 503 -15.04 -7.60 -5.75
CA ILE A 503 -15.46 -8.44 -4.65
C ILE A 503 -15.12 -7.66 -3.39
N ALA A 504 -16.15 -7.23 -2.66
CA ALA A 504 -15.96 -6.44 -1.45
C ALA A 504 -15.34 -7.28 -0.32
N GLN A 505 -14.48 -6.66 0.49
CA GLN A 505 -13.83 -7.35 1.61
C GLN A 505 -14.84 -7.59 2.73
N CYS A 506 -14.91 -8.81 3.25
CA CYS A 506 -15.76 -9.14 4.39
C CYS A 506 -15.10 -8.65 5.68
N VAL A 507 -15.69 -7.63 6.32
CA VAL A 507 -15.16 -7.02 7.55
C VAL A 507 -15.71 -7.68 8.81
N GLY A 508 -16.80 -8.44 8.71
CA GLY A 508 -17.37 -9.13 9.86
C GLY A 508 -18.72 -9.77 9.60
N VAL A 509 -19.33 -10.25 10.69
CA VAL A 509 -20.67 -10.84 10.70
C VAL A 509 -21.54 -10.11 11.70
N ILE A 510 -22.84 -10.06 11.40
CA ILE A 510 -23.85 -9.47 12.27
C ILE A 510 -25.05 -10.37 12.44
N THR A 511 -25.79 -10.13 13.52
CA THR A 511 -27.17 -10.60 13.66
C THR A 511 -28.06 -9.37 13.58
N GLU A 512 -28.86 -9.30 12.52
CA GLU A 512 -29.73 -8.16 12.26
C GLU A 512 -30.83 -8.07 13.33
N PRO A 513 -31.08 -6.90 13.95
CA PRO A 513 -31.96 -6.79 15.12
C PRO A 513 -33.42 -7.19 14.90
N THR A 514 -33.97 -6.93 13.72
CA THR A 514 -35.42 -6.99 13.43
C THR A 514 -35.85 -8.40 13.03
N THR A 515 -35.26 -8.91 11.97
CA THR A 515 -35.52 -10.23 11.37
C THR A 515 -34.71 -11.34 12.05
N ARG A 516 -33.76 -10.98 12.93
CA ARG A 516 -32.82 -11.92 13.60
C ARG A 516 -32.00 -12.77 12.63
N ARG A 517 -31.96 -12.37 11.34
CA ARG A 517 -31.15 -13.02 10.32
C ARG A 517 -29.69 -12.66 10.51
N ARG A 518 -28.80 -13.58 10.16
CA ARG A 518 -27.38 -13.28 10.10
C ARG A 518 -27.04 -12.51 8.84
N GLY A 519 -25.97 -11.74 8.87
CA GLY A 519 -25.48 -11.02 7.71
C GLY A 519 -23.95 -11.04 7.62
N LEU A 520 -23.43 -11.18 6.41
CA LEU A 520 -22.03 -10.91 6.09
C LEU A 520 -21.89 -9.42 5.80
N VAL A 521 -20.94 -8.76 6.47
CA VAL A 521 -20.70 -7.31 6.31
C VAL A 521 -19.51 -7.11 5.39
N PHE A 522 -19.71 -6.31 4.36
CA PHE A 522 -18.74 -6.02 3.32
C PHE A 522 -18.38 -4.54 3.31
N SER A 523 -17.07 -4.26 3.25
CA SER A 523 -16.54 -2.95 2.90
C SER A 523 -16.19 -2.95 1.41
N PRO A 524 -16.80 -2.05 0.60
CA PRO A 524 -16.42 -1.88 -0.80
C PRO A 524 -15.14 -1.05 -0.98
N GLY A 525 -14.57 -0.47 0.08
CA GLY A 525 -13.38 0.39 0.00
C GLY A 525 -13.62 1.77 -0.61
N CYS A 526 -14.85 2.09 -1.01
CA CYS A 526 -15.20 3.35 -1.65
C CYS A 526 -16.46 3.99 -1.04
N SER A 527 -16.55 5.32 -1.13
CA SER A 527 -17.76 6.06 -0.79
C SER A 527 -18.77 6.00 -1.93
N PHE A 528 -20.05 5.73 -1.63
CA PHE A 528 -21.12 5.70 -2.63
C PHE A 528 -22.39 6.40 -2.13
N GLN A 529 -23.14 6.99 -3.06
CA GLN A 529 -24.42 7.67 -2.78
C GLN A 529 -25.57 6.68 -2.66
N SER A 530 -25.62 5.70 -3.56
CA SER A 530 -26.68 4.72 -3.65
C SER A 530 -26.14 3.37 -4.13
N ALA A 531 -26.80 2.29 -3.73
CA ALA A 531 -26.54 0.94 -4.19
C ALA A 531 -27.84 0.34 -4.74
N ALA A 532 -27.78 -0.29 -5.91
CA ALA A 532 -28.92 -1.00 -6.50
C ALA A 532 -28.45 -2.34 -7.06
N ARG A 533 -29.29 -3.38 -7.01
CA ARG A 533 -28.97 -4.63 -7.70
C ARG A 533 -29.07 -4.41 -9.19
N LEU A 534 -28.17 -5.01 -9.97
CA LEU A 534 -28.16 -4.87 -11.42
C LEU A 534 -29.51 -5.28 -12.03
N VAL A 535 -30.16 -6.32 -11.49
CA VAL A 535 -31.51 -6.75 -11.91
C VAL A 535 -32.59 -5.67 -11.73
N ASP A 536 -32.46 -4.79 -10.73
CA ASP A 536 -33.42 -3.71 -10.46
C ASP A 536 -33.14 -2.48 -11.33
N VAL A 537 -31.94 -2.39 -11.92
CA VAL A 537 -31.54 -1.32 -12.85
C VAL A 537 -32.00 -1.61 -14.28
N PHE A 538 -32.30 -2.87 -14.60
CA PHE A 538 -32.90 -3.28 -15.87
C PHE A 538 -34.40 -2.90 -15.92
N GLY A 539 -34.73 -1.67 -16.33
CA GLY A 539 -36.11 -1.19 -16.46
C GLY A 539 -36.37 -0.44 -17.77
N GLU A 540 -37.63 -0.40 -18.21
CA GLU A 540 -38.05 0.27 -19.47
C GLU A 540 -37.75 1.78 -19.49
N ASP A 541 -37.70 2.42 -18.32
CA ASP A 541 -37.36 3.84 -18.14
C ASP A 541 -35.86 4.08 -17.82
N ALA A 542 -35.05 3.02 -17.70
CA ALA A 542 -33.64 3.14 -17.37
C ALA A 542 -32.82 3.43 -18.64
N ALA A 543 -32.13 4.57 -18.66
CA ALA A 543 -31.23 4.90 -19.76
C ALA A 543 -30.12 3.84 -19.88
N THR A 544 -30.02 3.21 -21.05
CA THR A 544 -28.95 2.26 -21.35
C THR A 544 -27.59 2.95 -21.21
N PRO A 545 -26.66 2.43 -20.39
CA PRO A 545 -25.33 3.02 -20.25
C PRO A 545 -24.56 3.01 -21.57
N PRO A 546 -23.62 3.95 -21.73
CA PRO A 546 -22.70 3.94 -22.86
C PRO A 546 -21.99 2.59 -23.05
N LEU A 547 -21.57 2.30 -24.28
CA LEU A 547 -20.99 1.01 -24.64
C LEU A 547 -19.72 0.69 -23.84
N GLU A 548 -18.86 1.68 -23.63
CA GLU A 548 -17.63 1.58 -22.85
C GLU A 548 -17.89 1.22 -21.39
N HIS A 549 -19.01 1.69 -20.80
CA HIS A 549 -19.40 1.33 -19.44
C HIS A 549 -19.87 -0.13 -19.37
N ARG A 550 -20.62 -0.60 -20.38
CA ARG A 550 -21.04 -2.01 -20.47
C ARG A 550 -19.85 -2.94 -20.65
N PHE A 551 -18.87 -2.60 -21.48
CA PHE A 551 -17.63 -3.39 -21.60
C PHE A 551 -16.82 -3.39 -20.31
N ARG A 552 -16.69 -2.25 -19.63
CA ARG A 552 -16.00 -2.17 -18.34
C ARG A 552 -16.65 -3.10 -17.30
N ILE A 553 -17.96 -2.98 -17.10
CA ILE A 553 -18.70 -3.81 -16.13
C ILE A 553 -18.54 -5.30 -16.46
N ALA A 554 -18.66 -5.67 -17.73
CA ALA A 554 -18.46 -7.04 -18.19
C ALA A 554 -17.03 -7.54 -17.90
N TYR A 555 -16.01 -6.76 -18.24
CA TYR A 555 -14.61 -7.10 -18.00
C TYR A 555 -14.31 -7.28 -16.51
N GLU A 556 -14.72 -6.32 -15.68
CA GLU A 556 -14.44 -6.32 -14.25
C GLU A 556 -15.11 -7.50 -13.53
N LEU A 557 -16.36 -7.84 -13.88
CA LEU A 557 -17.05 -9.00 -13.34
C LEU A 557 -16.42 -10.32 -13.82
N ALA A 558 -16.03 -10.41 -15.09
CA ALA A 558 -15.36 -11.59 -15.64
C ALA A 558 -13.98 -11.82 -14.99
N LEU A 559 -13.21 -10.74 -14.77
CA LEU A 559 -11.94 -10.76 -14.06
C LEU A 559 -12.11 -11.18 -12.61
N SER A 560 -13.14 -10.67 -11.94
CA SER A 560 -13.48 -11.02 -10.55
C SER A 560 -13.80 -12.52 -10.41
N LEU A 561 -14.59 -13.06 -11.34
CA LEU A 561 -14.89 -14.48 -11.36
C LEU A 561 -13.64 -15.34 -11.61
N GLN A 562 -12.76 -14.90 -12.51
CA GLN A 562 -11.48 -15.58 -12.75
C GLN A 562 -10.66 -15.67 -11.47
N ALA A 563 -10.54 -14.58 -10.71
CA ALA A 563 -9.75 -14.55 -9.49
C ALA A 563 -10.27 -15.54 -8.44
N ILE A 564 -11.60 -15.66 -8.29
CA ILE A 564 -12.24 -16.68 -7.43
C ILE A 564 -11.85 -18.09 -7.90
N HIS A 565 -11.92 -18.35 -9.21
CA HIS A 565 -11.61 -19.67 -9.78
C HIS A 565 -10.14 -20.05 -9.72
N LEU A 566 -9.23 -19.07 -9.77
CA LEU A 566 -7.77 -19.27 -9.65
C LEU A 566 -7.38 -19.72 -8.24
N VAL A 567 -8.12 -19.31 -7.22
CA VAL A 567 -7.96 -19.81 -5.84
C VAL A 567 -8.81 -21.05 -5.56
N ARG A 568 -9.27 -21.76 -6.60
CA ARG A 568 -10.08 -22.99 -6.51
C ARG A 568 -11.39 -22.84 -5.73
N TRP A 569 -11.92 -21.63 -5.68
CA TRP A 569 -13.24 -21.39 -5.11
C TRP A 569 -14.28 -21.32 -6.24
N VAL A 570 -15.53 -21.65 -5.90
CA VAL A 570 -16.65 -21.70 -6.85
C VAL A 570 -17.77 -20.84 -6.27
N HIS A 571 -18.24 -19.88 -7.06
CA HIS A 571 -19.16 -18.85 -6.62
C HIS A 571 -20.60 -19.37 -6.45
N LYS A 572 -21.08 -20.20 -7.39
CA LYS A 572 -22.43 -20.84 -7.43
C LYS A 572 -23.62 -19.89 -7.48
N GLY A 573 -23.38 -18.59 -7.45
CA GLY A 573 -24.41 -17.55 -7.41
C GLY A 573 -24.20 -16.43 -8.43
N VAL A 574 -23.49 -16.67 -9.54
CA VAL A 574 -23.27 -15.64 -10.57
C VAL A 574 -24.60 -15.34 -11.26
N ARG A 575 -25.11 -14.11 -11.12
CA ARG A 575 -26.38 -13.63 -11.71
C ARG A 575 -26.60 -12.15 -11.45
N ALA A 576 -27.48 -11.51 -12.22
CA ALA A 576 -27.75 -10.07 -12.08
C ALA A 576 -28.32 -9.66 -10.71
N SER A 577 -29.03 -10.55 -10.02
CA SER A 577 -29.57 -10.25 -8.68
C SER A 577 -28.51 -10.27 -7.56
N ASN A 578 -27.32 -10.80 -7.84
CA ASN A 578 -26.18 -10.85 -6.92
C ASN A 578 -25.06 -9.87 -7.34
N VAL A 579 -25.31 -8.99 -8.30
CA VAL A 579 -24.43 -7.87 -8.64
C VAL A 579 -25.04 -6.59 -8.09
N LEU A 580 -24.30 -5.83 -7.28
CA LEU A 580 -24.66 -4.48 -6.87
C LEU A 580 -23.92 -3.47 -7.74
N ILE A 581 -24.64 -2.45 -8.21
CA ILE A 581 -24.06 -1.26 -8.83
C ILE A 581 -24.05 -0.16 -7.77
N LEU A 582 -22.85 0.24 -7.37
CA LEU A 582 -22.62 1.37 -6.47
C LEU A 582 -22.44 2.64 -7.30
N ARG A 583 -23.19 3.68 -6.96
CA ARG A 583 -23.05 4.98 -7.62
C ARG A 583 -22.10 5.86 -6.82
N GLY A 584 -20.93 6.16 -7.40
CA GLY A 584 -19.95 7.08 -6.82
C GLY A 584 -20.46 8.52 -6.76
N ASN A 585 -19.76 9.35 -6.00
CA ASN A 585 -20.12 10.78 -5.86
C ASN A 585 -19.95 11.57 -7.18
N ASP A 586 -19.05 11.10 -8.03
CA ASP A 586 -18.76 11.59 -9.37
C ASP A 586 -19.74 11.05 -10.45
N GLY A 587 -20.69 10.21 -10.05
CA GLY A 587 -21.62 9.55 -10.96
C GLY A 587 -21.09 8.26 -11.60
N SER A 588 -19.90 7.80 -11.25
CA SER A 588 -19.36 6.50 -11.66
C SER A 588 -20.28 5.35 -11.21
N LEU A 589 -20.34 4.29 -12.03
CA LEU A 589 -21.12 3.08 -11.77
C LEU A 589 -20.18 1.90 -11.50
N GLU A 590 -20.01 1.56 -10.24
CA GLU A 590 -19.04 0.54 -9.82
C GLU A 590 -19.75 -0.78 -9.53
N PRO A 591 -19.51 -1.84 -10.33
CA PRO A 591 -20.14 -3.14 -10.11
C PRO A 591 -19.42 -3.90 -8.99
N TYR A 592 -20.17 -4.63 -8.16
CA TYR A 592 -19.65 -5.54 -7.14
C TYR A 592 -20.39 -6.87 -7.21
N LEU A 593 -19.64 -7.97 -7.36
CA LEU A 593 -20.13 -9.33 -7.28
C LEU A 593 -20.26 -9.74 -5.81
N LEU A 594 -21.48 -10.10 -5.41
CA LEU A 594 -21.85 -10.61 -4.09
C LEU A 594 -22.58 -11.95 -4.26
N GLY A 595 -23.26 -12.44 -3.21
CA GLY A 595 -24.02 -13.68 -3.31
C GLY A 595 -23.23 -14.90 -2.87
N PHE A 596 -22.22 -14.69 -2.03
CA PHE A 596 -21.35 -15.73 -1.50
C PHE A 596 -22.04 -16.64 -0.46
N ARG A 597 -23.36 -16.50 -0.23
CA ARG A 597 -24.15 -17.47 0.55
C ARG A 597 -24.11 -18.89 -0.06
N MET A 598 -24.03 -18.97 -1.40
CA MET A 598 -24.10 -20.22 -2.14
C MET A 598 -22.71 -20.78 -2.51
N SER A 599 -21.63 -20.03 -2.30
CA SER A 599 -20.26 -20.42 -2.71
C SER A 599 -19.70 -21.53 -1.80
N ARG A 600 -20.16 -22.76 -2.01
CA ARG A 600 -19.92 -23.91 -1.11
C ARG A 600 -19.04 -25.01 -1.74
N GLU A 601 -18.08 -25.52 -0.96
CA GLU A 601 -17.35 -26.81 -1.03
C GLU A 601 -16.29 -27.14 -2.11
N GLY A 602 -15.08 -27.45 -1.61
CA GLY A 602 -14.03 -28.27 -2.22
C GLY A 602 -13.58 -29.50 -1.38
N VAL A 603 -14.12 -29.76 -0.18
CA VAL A 603 -13.87 -31.03 0.57
C VAL A 603 -15.11 -31.91 0.56
N GLU A 604 -14.88 -33.20 0.34
CA GLU A 604 -15.77 -34.32 0.65
C GLU A 604 -16.30 -34.24 2.10
N GLY A 605 -17.41 -33.55 2.33
CA GLY A 605 -17.99 -33.48 3.66
C GLY A 605 -19.24 -32.63 3.72
N ILE A 606 -20.38 -33.28 3.44
CA ILE A 606 -21.75 -32.76 3.55
C ILE A 606 -22.21 -31.88 2.38
N ALA A 607 -21.91 -32.38 1.18
CA ALA A 607 -22.80 -32.27 0.03
C ALA A 607 -22.90 -30.87 -0.62
N SER A 608 -21.98 -30.67 -1.57
CA SER A 608 -22.16 -30.59 -3.03
C SER A 608 -23.41 -31.27 -3.60
N LEU A 609 -24.56 -31.16 -2.93
CA LEU A 609 -25.72 -31.97 -3.22
C LEU A 609 -26.03 -31.87 -4.71
N MET A 610 -26.16 -33.02 -5.32
CA MET A 610 -26.87 -33.24 -6.58
C MET A 610 -28.37 -32.90 -6.41
N LEU A 611 -28.65 -31.84 -5.63
CA LEU A 611 -29.97 -31.32 -5.37
C LEU A 611 -30.44 -30.64 -6.65
N PRO A 612 -31.62 -31.03 -7.14
CA PRO A 612 -32.27 -30.35 -8.24
C PRO A 612 -32.64 -28.91 -7.83
N GLU A 613 -32.41 -27.96 -8.73
CA GLU A 613 -32.94 -26.60 -8.63
C GLU A 613 -34.24 -26.52 -9.45
N TYR A 614 -35.26 -25.86 -8.90
CA TYR A 614 -36.58 -25.80 -9.52
C TYR A 614 -37.04 -24.37 -9.81
N ARG A 615 -36.35 -23.37 -9.26
CA ARG A 615 -36.66 -21.97 -9.53
C ARG A 615 -36.20 -21.61 -10.93
N ALA A 616 -37.14 -21.23 -11.80
CA ALA A 616 -36.86 -20.85 -13.18
C ALA A 616 -35.79 -19.74 -13.28
N GLU A 617 -35.79 -18.81 -12.33
CA GLU A 617 -34.81 -17.72 -12.22
C GLU A 617 -33.39 -18.14 -11.90
N HIS A 618 -33.20 -19.34 -11.37
CA HIS A 618 -31.88 -19.90 -11.12
C HIS A 618 -31.50 -20.89 -12.22
N LEU A 619 -32.47 -21.67 -12.71
CA LEU A 619 -32.28 -22.68 -13.75
C LEU A 619 -31.71 -22.09 -15.04
N ILE A 620 -32.09 -20.87 -15.43
CA ILE A 620 -31.55 -20.24 -16.65
C ILE A 620 -30.04 -19.97 -16.57
N TYR A 621 -29.47 -19.81 -15.37
CA TYR A 621 -28.04 -19.63 -15.14
C TYR A 621 -27.29 -20.96 -14.96
N LEU A 622 -27.96 -22.09 -15.18
CA LEU A 622 -27.36 -23.42 -15.06
C LEU A 622 -27.30 -24.12 -16.43
N PRO A 623 -26.21 -24.82 -16.75
CA PRO A 623 -26.13 -25.61 -17.97
C PRO A 623 -26.94 -26.90 -17.85
N GLY A 624 -27.14 -27.58 -18.99
CA GLY A 624 -28.06 -28.72 -19.11
C GLY A 624 -27.72 -29.91 -18.20
N SER A 625 -26.45 -30.09 -17.85
CA SER A 625 -25.98 -31.09 -16.88
C SER A 625 -26.58 -30.93 -15.48
N ARG A 626 -27.06 -29.73 -15.15
CA ARG A 626 -27.67 -29.39 -13.85
C ARG A 626 -29.20 -29.20 -13.91
N TRP A 627 -29.82 -29.37 -15.08
CA TRP A 627 -31.27 -29.28 -15.24
C TRP A 627 -31.98 -30.58 -14.83
N GLY A 628 -33.14 -30.45 -14.19
CA GLY A 628 -33.88 -31.61 -13.70
C GLY A 628 -33.09 -32.31 -12.59
N ASN A 629 -32.79 -33.59 -12.76
CA ASN A 629 -31.89 -34.31 -11.86
C ASN A 629 -30.44 -34.02 -12.27
N PRO A 630 -29.65 -33.31 -11.44
CA PRO A 630 -28.27 -33.00 -11.77
C PRO A 630 -27.47 -34.25 -12.06
N ARG A 631 -26.61 -34.19 -13.08
CA ARG A 631 -25.70 -35.27 -13.49
C ARG A 631 -24.28 -35.08 -12.98
N GLU A 632 -23.93 -33.84 -12.65
CA GLU A 632 -22.59 -33.45 -12.23
C GLU A 632 -22.60 -32.59 -10.98
N LYS A 633 -21.55 -32.71 -10.16
CA LYS A 633 -21.30 -31.81 -9.03
C LYS A 633 -21.05 -30.41 -9.55
N PHE A 634 -21.35 -29.38 -8.76
CA PHE A 634 -21.15 -28.02 -9.21
C PHE A 634 -19.65 -27.67 -9.34
N THR A 635 -19.17 -27.32 -10.53
CA THR A 635 -17.78 -26.94 -10.81
C THR A 635 -17.67 -25.47 -11.23
N TYR A 636 -16.45 -24.97 -11.43
CA TYR A 636 -16.19 -23.63 -11.95
C TYR A 636 -16.78 -23.40 -13.36
N GLN A 637 -16.95 -24.46 -14.15
CA GLN A 637 -17.51 -24.38 -15.51
C GLN A 637 -18.97 -23.91 -15.49
N HIS A 638 -19.73 -24.31 -14.47
CA HIS A 638 -21.10 -23.83 -14.31
C HIS A 638 -21.17 -22.34 -13.94
N ASP A 639 -20.18 -21.82 -13.20
CA ASP A 639 -20.08 -20.38 -12.98
C ASP A 639 -19.75 -19.63 -14.28
N VAL A 640 -18.95 -20.22 -15.17
CA VAL A 640 -18.66 -19.64 -16.49
C VAL A 640 -19.92 -19.58 -17.36
N TYR A 641 -20.74 -20.64 -17.36
CA TYR A 641 -22.05 -20.61 -18.02
C TYR A 641 -22.94 -19.50 -17.47
N ALA A 642 -23.04 -19.41 -16.14
CA ALA A 642 -23.80 -18.36 -15.46
C ALA A 642 -23.28 -16.95 -15.80
N MET A 643 -21.96 -16.79 -15.93
CA MET A 643 -21.34 -15.56 -16.42
C MET A 643 -21.76 -15.25 -17.86
N GLY A 644 -21.89 -16.24 -18.73
CA GLY A 644 -22.42 -16.05 -20.09
C GLY A 644 -23.81 -15.41 -20.11
N ILE A 645 -24.72 -15.89 -19.25
CA ILE A 645 -26.06 -15.29 -19.11
C ILE A 645 -25.97 -13.86 -18.55
N LEU A 646 -25.14 -13.64 -17.54
CA LEU A 646 -24.93 -12.32 -16.96
C LEU A 646 -24.36 -11.31 -17.98
N LEU A 647 -23.39 -11.73 -18.80
CA LEU A 647 -22.83 -10.92 -19.88
C LEU A 647 -23.88 -10.62 -20.95
N LEU A 648 -24.76 -11.56 -21.26
CA LEU A 648 -25.89 -11.32 -22.16
C LEU A 648 -26.84 -10.25 -21.60
N GLU A 649 -27.16 -10.31 -20.31
CA GLU A 649 -27.99 -9.30 -19.63
C GLU A 649 -27.32 -7.92 -19.59
N ILE A 650 -26.01 -7.85 -19.33
CA ILE A 650 -25.23 -6.60 -19.36
C ILE A 650 -25.17 -6.04 -20.78
N GLY A 651 -24.93 -6.89 -21.78
CA GLY A 651 -24.81 -6.50 -23.18
C GLY A 651 -26.09 -5.90 -23.74
N LEU A 652 -27.24 -6.49 -23.42
CA LEU A 652 -28.55 -5.96 -23.84
C LEU A 652 -29.15 -4.98 -22.83
N TRP A 653 -28.48 -4.77 -21.70
CA TRP A 653 -28.93 -3.96 -20.56
C TRP A 653 -30.37 -4.27 -20.13
N ALA A 654 -30.70 -5.55 -20.11
CA ALA A 654 -32.05 -6.04 -19.86
C ALA A 654 -31.99 -7.38 -19.14
N SER A 655 -33.00 -7.67 -18.32
CA SER A 655 -33.09 -9.00 -17.71
C SER A 655 -33.35 -10.06 -18.79
N TRP A 656 -32.82 -11.26 -18.60
CA TRP A 656 -33.15 -12.42 -19.46
C TRP A 656 -34.67 -12.61 -19.63
N ARG A 657 -35.44 -12.19 -18.61
CA ARG A 657 -36.90 -12.20 -18.59
C ARG A 657 -37.52 -11.32 -19.68
N THR A 658 -36.95 -10.15 -19.95
CA THR A 658 -37.48 -9.18 -20.92
C THR A 658 -36.87 -9.35 -22.30
N ILE A 659 -35.62 -9.83 -22.38
CA ILE A 659 -34.90 -10.07 -23.63
C ILE A 659 -35.65 -11.05 -24.54
N ASP A 660 -36.09 -12.19 -24.01
CA ASP A 660 -36.88 -13.16 -24.78
C ASP A 660 -37.98 -13.79 -23.91
N PRO A 661 -39.25 -13.36 -24.09
CA PRO A 661 -40.39 -13.93 -23.37
C PRO A 661 -40.54 -15.45 -23.54
N ARG A 662 -39.99 -16.04 -24.62
CA ARG A 662 -40.03 -17.49 -24.85
C ARG A 662 -39.27 -18.26 -23.77
N LEU A 663 -38.26 -17.64 -23.13
CA LEU A 663 -37.49 -18.24 -22.04
C LEU A 663 -38.32 -18.44 -20.75
N LYS A 664 -39.45 -17.74 -20.61
CA LYS A 664 -40.35 -17.86 -19.44
C LYS A 664 -41.36 -19.00 -19.57
N ARG A 665 -41.44 -19.67 -20.72
CA ARG A 665 -42.48 -20.66 -20.97
C ARG A 665 -42.41 -21.81 -19.95
N PRO A 666 -43.53 -22.18 -19.32
CA PRO A 666 -43.54 -23.31 -18.39
C PRO A 666 -43.11 -24.60 -19.12
N ARG A 667 -42.29 -25.42 -18.47
CA ARG A 667 -41.74 -26.69 -19.01
C ARG A 667 -40.81 -26.53 -20.22
N ILE A 668 -40.16 -25.38 -20.37
CA ILE A 668 -39.08 -25.23 -21.36
C ILE A 668 -37.97 -26.26 -21.11
N THR A 669 -37.39 -26.81 -22.18
CA THR A 669 -36.24 -27.73 -22.10
C THR A 669 -34.94 -26.96 -22.25
N TYR A 670 -33.85 -27.51 -21.72
CA TYR A 670 -32.51 -26.92 -21.88
C TYR A 670 -32.15 -26.72 -23.37
N ASP A 671 -32.43 -27.71 -24.23
CA ASP A 671 -32.14 -27.58 -25.66
C ASP A 671 -32.87 -26.39 -26.30
N THR A 672 -34.13 -26.15 -25.91
CA THR A 672 -34.90 -25.00 -26.40
C THR A 672 -34.29 -23.69 -25.90
N VAL A 673 -33.88 -23.62 -24.63
CA VAL A 673 -33.17 -22.46 -24.07
C VAL A 673 -31.88 -22.21 -24.84
N ARG A 674 -31.05 -23.24 -25.04
CA ARG A 674 -29.78 -23.16 -25.76
C ARG A 674 -29.97 -22.64 -27.18
N SER A 675 -30.99 -23.14 -27.90
CA SER A 675 -31.31 -22.65 -29.24
C SER A 675 -31.71 -21.16 -29.25
N HIS A 676 -32.54 -20.72 -28.32
CA HIS A 676 -32.92 -19.31 -28.22
C HIS A 676 -31.75 -18.41 -27.82
N LEU A 677 -30.93 -18.81 -26.85
CA LEU A 677 -29.73 -18.06 -26.46
C LEU A 677 -28.76 -17.90 -27.65
N ALA A 678 -28.56 -18.96 -28.43
CA ALA A 678 -27.74 -18.91 -29.64
C ALA A 678 -28.32 -17.98 -30.73
N GLU A 679 -29.65 -17.90 -30.86
CA GLU A 679 -30.33 -16.94 -31.74
C GLU A 679 -30.09 -15.50 -31.26
N ILE A 680 -30.24 -15.23 -29.95
CA ILE A 680 -30.01 -13.92 -29.34
C ILE A 680 -28.55 -13.46 -29.53
N CYS A 681 -27.58 -14.35 -29.32
CA CYS A 681 -26.17 -14.05 -29.52
C CYS A 681 -25.86 -13.65 -30.97
N ARG A 682 -26.40 -14.39 -31.96
CA ARG A 682 -26.16 -14.12 -33.39
C ARG A 682 -26.92 -12.90 -33.94
N GLY A 683 -28.04 -12.55 -33.33
CA GLY A 683 -28.87 -11.40 -33.71
C GLY A 683 -28.62 -10.20 -32.81
N TYR A 684 -29.60 -9.92 -31.93
CA TYR A 684 -29.67 -8.72 -31.09
C TYR A 684 -28.38 -8.37 -30.36
N LEU A 685 -27.68 -9.35 -29.77
CA LEU A 685 -26.45 -9.07 -29.03
C LEU A 685 -25.31 -8.64 -29.95
N THR A 686 -25.19 -9.25 -31.13
CA THR A 686 -24.21 -8.86 -32.13
C THR A 686 -24.47 -7.44 -32.64
N GLU A 687 -25.74 -7.09 -32.85
CA GLU A 687 -26.14 -5.73 -33.25
C GLU A 687 -25.85 -4.69 -32.14
N ALA A 688 -26.06 -5.05 -30.87
CA ALA A 688 -25.91 -4.14 -29.74
C ALA A 688 -24.48 -3.96 -29.21
N MET A 689 -23.65 -5.03 -29.27
CA MET A 689 -22.33 -5.08 -28.62
C MET A 689 -21.20 -5.46 -29.59
N GLY A 690 -21.52 -5.80 -30.84
CA GLY A 690 -20.57 -6.27 -31.85
C GLY A 690 -20.23 -7.76 -31.74
N THR A 691 -19.67 -8.29 -32.84
CA THR A 691 -19.40 -9.72 -33.00
C THR A 691 -18.43 -10.27 -31.95
N ARG A 692 -17.38 -9.52 -31.60
CA ARG A 692 -16.39 -9.97 -30.61
C ARG A 692 -17.02 -10.26 -29.25
N TYR A 693 -17.88 -9.37 -28.76
CA TYR A 693 -18.58 -9.55 -27.49
C TYR A 693 -19.59 -10.71 -27.56
N ALA A 694 -20.35 -10.80 -28.66
CA ALA A 694 -21.29 -11.89 -28.85
C ALA A 694 -20.60 -13.27 -28.90
N THR A 695 -19.41 -13.35 -29.50
CA THR A 695 -18.57 -14.55 -29.48
C THR A 695 -18.11 -14.92 -28.07
N VAL A 696 -17.71 -13.94 -27.25
CA VAL A 696 -17.38 -14.17 -25.82
C VAL A 696 -18.57 -14.80 -25.08
N VAL A 697 -19.76 -14.21 -25.24
CA VAL A 697 -20.98 -14.71 -24.59
C VAL A 697 -21.31 -16.13 -25.08
N ALA A 698 -21.26 -16.37 -26.38
CA ALA A 698 -21.46 -17.69 -26.95
C ALA A 698 -20.45 -18.70 -26.38
N HIS A 699 -19.16 -18.33 -26.27
CA HIS A 699 -18.14 -19.21 -25.70
C HIS A 699 -18.37 -19.58 -24.24
N CYS A 700 -18.94 -18.69 -23.43
CA CYS A 700 -19.35 -18.99 -22.07
C CYS A 700 -20.58 -19.92 -22.02
N LEU A 701 -21.50 -19.78 -22.99
CA LEU A 701 -22.76 -20.55 -23.06
C LEU A 701 -22.63 -21.90 -23.79
N ASP A 702 -21.56 -22.11 -24.55
CA ASP A 702 -21.20 -23.40 -25.11
C ASP A 702 -21.03 -24.43 -23.99
N ASP A 703 -21.32 -25.71 -24.23
CA ASP A 703 -21.23 -26.73 -23.19
C ASP A 703 -19.74 -26.95 -22.78
N TRP A 704 -19.31 -26.33 -21.67
CA TRP A 704 -17.97 -26.50 -21.05
C TRP A 704 -17.74 -27.93 -20.52
N ASP A 705 -18.82 -28.71 -20.44
CA ASP A 705 -18.90 -30.07 -19.89
C ASP A 705 -18.35 -31.15 -20.86
N GLY A 706 -17.64 -30.75 -21.94
CA GLY A 706 -16.95 -31.69 -22.82
C GLY A 706 -17.90 -32.52 -23.70
N GLY A 707 -18.69 -31.86 -24.54
CA GLY A 707 -19.40 -32.52 -25.66
C GLY A 707 -18.44 -33.20 -26.65
N GLN A 708 -18.75 -33.28 -27.95
CA GLN A 708 -17.87 -33.94 -28.94
C GLN A 708 -16.45 -33.31 -29.11
N GLY A 709 -16.02 -32.38 -28.25
CA GLY A 709 -14.72 -31.72 -28.22
C GLY A 709 -14.05 -31.71 -26.84
N LYS A 710 -12.79 -31.24 -26.77
CA LYS A 710 -12.00 -31.12 -25.53
C LYS A 710 -12.66 -30.12 -24.56
N ALA A 711 -12.73 -30.47 -23.28
CA ALA A 711 -13.22 -29.56 -22.24
C ALA A 711 -12.34 -28.31 -22.14
N LYS A 712 -12.97 -27.12 -22.08
CA LYS A 712 -12.29 -25.83 -21.97
C LYS A 712 -11.65 -25.66 -20.59
N THR A 713 -10.46 -25.05 -20.57
CA THR A 713 -9.66 -24.84 -19.36
C THR A 713 -9.84 -23.43 -18.78
N ARG A 714 -9.30 -23.18 -17.57
CA ARG A 714 -9.22 -21.81 -17.01
C ARG A 714 -8.35 -20.89 -17.86
N MET A 715 -7.39 -21.44 -18.61
CA MET A 715 -6.57 -20.70 -19.55
C MET A 715 -7.41 -20.25 -20.77
N ASP A 716 -8.33 -21.09 -21.24
CA ASP A 716 -9.28 -20.70 -22.29
C ASP A 716 -10.19 -19.55 -21.80
N TYR A 717 -10.66 -19.58 -20.55
CA TYR A 717 -11.42 -18.46 -19.97
C TYR A 717 -10.60 -17.15 -19.93
N GLU A 718 -9.31 -17.22 -19.54
CA GLU A 718 -8.42 -16.06 -19.58
C GLU A 718 -8.35 -15.45 -20.98
N LYS A 719 -8.08 -16.30 -21.97
CA LYS A 719 -7.76 -15.90 -23.32
C LYS A 719 -8.99 -15.48 -24.12
N GLU A 720 -10.07 -16.26 -24.05
CA GLU A 720 -11.26 -16.10 -24.89
C GLU A 720 -12.30 -15.16 -24.26
N VAL A 721 -12.29 -14.99 -22.93
CA VAL A 721 -13.27 -14.15 -22.23
C VAL A 721 -12.60 -12.90 -21.67
N VAL A 722 -11.68 -13.06 -20.71
CA VAL A 722 -11.16 -11.92 -19.94
C VAL A 722 -10.28 -11.01 -20.80
N SER A 723 -9.36 -11.56 -21.60
CA SER A 723 -8.48 -10.79 -22.49
C SER A 723 -9.29 -10.03 -23.55
N VAL A 724 -10.29 -10.68 -24.15
CA VAL A 724 -11.13 -10.07 -25.19
C VAL A 724 -11.95 -8.91 -24.62
N LEU A 725 -12.57 -9.09 -23.45
CA LEU A 725 -13.32 -8.03 -22.78
C LEU A 725 -12.42 -6.85 -22.38
N GLN A 726 -11.19 -7.12 -21.92
CA GLN A 726 -10.21 -6.08 -21.61
C GLN A 726 -9.86 -5.26 -22.85
N GLU A 727 -9.59 -5.92 -23.98
CA GLU A 727 -9.24 -5.27 -25.25
C GLU A 727 -10.40 -4.41 -25.79
N LEU A 728 -11.64 -4.91 -25.69
CA LEU A 728 -12.82 -4.15 -26.09
C LEU A 728 -13.00 -2.89 -25.24
N TRP A 729 -12.81 -3.01 -23.92
CA TRP A 729 -12.88 -1.86 -23.02
C TRP A 729 -11.74 -0.86 -23.26
N ALA A 730 -10.50 -1.34 -23.41
CA ALA A 730 -9.32 -0.50 -23.66
C ALA A 730 -9.44 0.27 -24.99
N ALA A 731 -9.96 -0.37 -26.05
CA ALA A 731 -10.15 0.27 -27.35
C ALA A 731 -11.08 1.49 -27.30
N LEU A 732 -12.11 1.47 -26.43
CA LEU A 732 -13.02 2.61 -26.26
C LEU A 732 -12.51 3.63 -25.24
N SER A 733 -11.73 3.20 -24.25
CA SER A 733 -11.21 4.09 -23.19
C SER A 733 -10.04 4.96 -23.65
N CYS A 734 -9.25 4.50 -24.63
CA CYS A 734 -8.12 5.24 -25.20
C CYS A 734 -8.50 6.17 -26.37
N SER A 735 -9.79 6.39 -26.65
CA SER A 735 -10.18 7.35 -27.70
C SER A 735 -9.95 8.78 -27.19
N PRO A 736 -9.01 9.57 -27.78
CA PRO A 736 -8.96 10.98 -27.48
C PRO A 736 -10.30 11.58 -27.86
N GLN A 737 -10.86 12.42 -26.99
CA GLN A 737 -11.95 13.32 -27.38
C GLN A 737 -11.51 13.99 -28.68
N LEU A 738 -12.15 13.62 -29.81
CA LEU A 738 -12.02 14.36 -31.03
C LEU A 738 -12.33 15.81 -30.66
N PRO A 739 -11.42 16.78 -30.87
CA PRO A 739 -11.79 18.17 -30.73
C PRO A 739 -13.00 18.37 -31.65
N CYS A 740 -14.07 18.96 -31.13
CA CYS A 740 -15.23 19.35 -31.92
C CYS A 740 -14.76 20.22 -33.09
N GLY A 741 -14.46 19.58 -34.21
CA GLY A 741 -14.09 20.21 -35.46
C GLY A 741 -15.34 20.87 -36.01
N ALA A 742 -15.24 22.19 -36.16
CA ALA A 742 -16.20 23.04 -36.83
C ALA A 742 -16.85 22.33 -38.03
N PHE A 743 -18.18 22.20 -37.99
CA PHE A 743 -18.95 22.03 -39.21
C PHE A 743 -18.63 23.21 -40.14
N PRO A 744 -18.17 22.98 -41.38
CA PRO A 744 -18.16 24.04 -42.36
C PRO A 744 -19.61 24.38 -42.68
N HIS A 745 -20.01 25.61 -42.37
CA HIS A 745 -21.20 26.22 -42.93
C HIS A 745 -21.12 26.13 -44.47
N LEU A 746 -21.89 25.21 -45.04
CA LEU A 746 -22.25 25.24 -46.45
C LEU A 746 -23.29 26.35 -46.63
N ASN A 747 -22.82 27.57 -46.87
CA ASN A 747 -23.58 28.63 -47.52
C ASN A 747 -23.17 28.67 -49.00
N SER A 748 -23.95 27.99 -49.84
CA SER A 748 -24.43 28.42 -51.16
C SER A 748 -25.15 27.28 -51.84
#